data_AF-A0A7L1W7A3-F1
#
_entry.id   AF-A0A7L1W7A3-F1
#
_cell.length_a   1.000
_cell.length_b   1.000
_cell.length_c   1.000
_cell.angle_alpha   90.00
_cell.angle_beta   90.00
_cell.angle_gamma   90.00
#
_symmetry.space_group_name_H-M   'P 1'
#
loop_
_entity.id
_entity.type
_entity.pdbx_description
1 polymer ?
#
loop_
_entity_poly.entity_id
_entity_poly.type
_entity_poly.pdbx_seq_one_letter_code
_entity_poly.pdbx_strand_id
1 'polypeptide(L)'
;SALSGGSLSTDEEGASKKIANQMDNIMDMREYDVPYHVRLSIDLKIHVAHWYNVRYRGNAYPPEITRRDDLVERPDPVVLAFDIETTKLPLKFPDADTDQIMMISYMIDGQGYLITNREIVSENIEDFEFTPKPEYEGPFCVFNEPDEAHLIQRWFEHVQETKPTIIVTYNGDFFDWPFVEARAAAHGINMYQEIGFQKDSQGEYKASQCIHMDCLRWVKRDSYLPVGSHNLKAAAKAKLGYDPVELDPEEMCRMAMEEPQTLATYSVSDAVATYYMYMKYVHPFIFALCTIIPMEPDEVLRKGSGTLCEALLMVQAYHANIIFPNKQEQEFNKLTEDGHVLDSETYVGGHVEALESGVFRSDIPCRFKMNPAAFDFLVQHVEKTLQHAIEEEEGLPLDQVTNFQEVCDEIKAKLNSLKDVPNRIECPLIYHLDVGAMYPNIILTNRLQPSAMVDEATCAACDFNKPGANCQRRMTWQWRGEFMPASRSEYHRIQQQLESEKFPPLFPDGPPRAFHELSREEQAKYEKKRLADYCRKAYKKIHVTKVEERVTTICQRENSFYVDTVRAFRDRRYEFKGLHKVWKKKLSAAVETGDASEVKRCKNMEILYDSLQLAHKCILNSFYGYVMRKGARWYSMEMAGIVCFTGANIITQARELIEQIGRPLELDTDGIWCVLPNSFPENFVIKSTNIKKPKVTISYPGAMLNILVKEGFTNDQYQELQDSASLTYVTRSENSIFFEVDGPYLAMILPASKEEGKKLKKRYAVFNEDGSLAELKGFEVKRRGELQLVKIFQSSVFEAFLKGSTLEEVYASVAKVADYWLDVLYSKAANMPDSELFELISENRSMSRKLEDYGEQKSTSISTAKRLAEFLGDQMVKDAGLSCRFIISKKPEGSPVTERAIPLAIFQAEPSVRKHYLRKWLKSPSLQEFNIRAILDWDYYIERLGSTIQKIITIPAALQQVKNPVPRVRHPDWLHKKLLEKNDVYKQKKINELFVSEGKKQVLASRPVEGTPSSQVGDIEDLGTVKIPQPLVPIANKRKRIPAAQESQELSQDLELSQSWREILGPPPPLGTTKEEHLVWLRFHQKKWELQARQRQERCKRRRLEDGGMVTGGGVVRDALSKGLGSYLRRTARSILDLPWQIVQV
;
A
#
# COMPACT_ATOMS: atom_id res chain seq x y z
N SER A 1 48.44 4.61 -5.15
CA SER A 1 49.07 3.47 -4.45
C SER A 1 50.56 3.71 -4.39
N ALA A 2 51.15 3.85 -3.20
CA ALA A 2 52.58 4.06 -2.99
C ALA A 2 52.92 3.83 -1.50
N LEU A 3 52.92 2.57 -1.06
CA LEU A 3 53.36 2.16 0.28
C LEU A 3 54.28 0.95 0.16
N SER A 4 55.58 1.20 0.31
CA SER A 4 56.64 0.19 0.44
C SER A 4 57.51 0.58 1.64
N GLY A 5 57.27 -0.06 2.79
CA GLY A 5 57.95 0.30 4.03
C GLY A 5 59.41 -0.16 4.05
N GLY A 6 60.33 0.78 4.26
CA GLY A 6 61.71 0.48 4.65
C GLY A 6 61.83 0.53 6.18
N SER A 7 62.17 -0.60 6.81
CA SER A 7 62.51 -0.62 8.24
C SER A 7 63.98 -0.22 8.42
N LEU A 8 64.24 0.80 9.23
CA LEU A 8 65.57 1.15 9.73
C LEU A 8 65.46 1.52 11.21
N SER A 9 66.13 0.73 12.05
CA SER A 9 66.21 0.91 13.50
C SER A 9 67.51 1.65 13.87
N THR A 10 67.38 2.78 14.56
CA THR A 10 68.48 3.43 15.27
C THR A 10 67.95 3.96 16.59
N ASP A 11 68.42 3.39 17.70
CA ASP A 11 68.08 3.85 19.05
C ASP A 11 68.88 5.11 19.41
N GLU A 12 68.20 6.16 19.88
CA GLU A 12 68.78 7.16 20.78
C GLU A 12 67.77 7.48 21.90
N GLU A 13 68.24 7.56 23.14
CA GLU A 13 67.39 7.72 24.31
C GLU A 13 66.89 9.16 24.48
N GLY A 14 65.58 9.39 24.32
CA GLY A 14 64.99 10.73 24.40
C GLY A 14 63.63 10.76 25.10
N ALA A 15 63.64 11.05 26.41
CA ALA A 15 62.51 11.48 27.26
C ALA A 15 61.12 10.89 26.96
N SER A 16 60.65 9.97 27.81
CA SER A 16 59.37 9.24 27.69
C SER A 16 58.11 10.12 27.71
N LYS A 17 57.83 10.78 26.57
CA LYS A 17 56.47 11.03 26.12
C LYS A 17 55.89 9.68 25.71
N LYS A 18 54.79 9.25 26.33
CA LYS A 18 53.95 8.21 25.72
C LYS A 18 53.56 8.69 24.33
N ILE A 19 54.03 8.00 23.30
CA ILE A 19 53.54 8.20 21.94
C ILE A 19 52.10 7.68 21.95
N ALA A 20 51.14 8.58 22.13
CA ALA A 20 49.74 8.28 21.88
C ALA A 20 49.63 7.77 20.45
N ASN A 21 48.98 6.62 20.27
CA ASN A 21 48.80 6.03 18.96
C ASN A 21 47.96 7.01 18.15
N GLN A 22 48.44 7.41 16.97
CA GLN A 22 47.79 8.49 16.22
C GLN A 22 46.39 8.12 15.71
N MET A 23 46.07 6.82 15.67
CA MET A 23 44.70 6.35 15.45
C MET A 23 43.74 6.73 16.58
N ASP A 24 44.23 6.89 17.82
CA ASP A 24 43.42 7.26 18.99
C ASP A 24 42.84 8.68 18.87
N ASN A 25 43.39 9.50 17.96
CA ASN A 25 42.88 10.83 17.61
C ASN A 25 41.77 10.81 16.55
N ILE A 26 41.53 9.68 15.89
CA ILE A 26 40.51 9.55 14.83
C ILE A 26 39.17 9.18 15.48
N MET A 27 38.35 10.19 15.79
CA MET A 27 37.06 9.96 16.44
C MET A 27 36.01 9.33 15.52
N ASP A 28 35.90 9.81 14.27
CA ASP A 28 34.95 9.32 13.26
C ASP A 28 35.36 9.78 11.84
N MET A 29 34.81 9.15 10.81
CA MET A 29 34.92 9.55 9.40
C MET A 29 33.57 10.10 8.92
N ARG A 30 33.54 11.20 8.17
CA ARG A 30 32.30 11.92 7.80
C ARG A 30 32.05 11.93 6.30
N GLU A 31 30.78 11.93 5.92
CA GLU A 31 30.27 12.05 4.53
C GLU A 31 30.73 10.95 3.55
N TYR A 32 31.33 9.88 4.04
CA TYR A 32 31.94 8.78 3.26
C TYR A 32 30.93 7.95 2.46
N ASP A 33 29.64 8.04 2.77
CA ASP A 33 28.54 7.28 2.20
C ASP A 33 27.63 8.11 1.27
N VAL A 34 28.11 9.28 0.82
CA VAL A 34 27.46 10.12 -0.20
C VAL A 34 27.78 9.56 -1.59
N PRO A 35 26.78 9.22 -2.43
CA PRO A 35 27.02 8.76 -3.80
C PRO A 35 27.74 9.81 -4.64
N TYR A 36 28.69 9.38 -5.49
CA TYR A 36 29.58 10.30 -6.22
C TYR A 36 28.85 11.24 -7.19
N HIS A 37 27.81 10.77 -7.88
CA HIS A 37 26.98 11.59 -8.77
C HIS A 37 26.16 12.63 -7.98
N VAL A 38 25.60 12.23 -6.83
CA VAL A 38 24.91 13.13 -5.90
C VAL A 38 25.86 14.20 -5.36
N ARG A 39 27.09 13.83 -4.98
CA ARG A 39 28.15 14.76 -4.57
C ARG A 39 28.45 15.78 -5.67
N LEU A 40 28.71 15.34 -6.89
CA LEU A 40 28.99 16.22 -8.03
C LEU A 40 27.82 17.16 -8.35
N SER A 41 26.59 16.65 -8.29
CA SER A 41 25.35 17.42 -8.48
C SER A 41 25.16 18.51 -7.42
N ILE A 42 25.37 18.19 -6.14
CA ILE A 42 25.31 19.15 -5.02
C ILE A 42 26.40 20.23 -5.16
N ASP A 43 27.66 19.80 -5.33
CA ASP A 43 28.82 20.69 -5.26
C ASP A 43 28.86 21.68 -6.43
N LEU A 44 28.50 21.22 -7.65
CA LEU A 44 28.46 22.04 -8.86
C LEU A 44 27.08 22.68 -9.11
N LYS A 45 26.08 22.38 -8.28
CA LYS A 45 24.67 22.82 -8.40
C LYS A 45 23.98 22.37 -9.70
N ILE A 46 24.46 21.31 -10.33
CA ILE A 46 23.93 20.75 -11.58
C ILE A 46 22.76 19.81 -11.25
N HIS A 47 21.59 20.08 -11.84
CA HIS A 47 20.36 19.32 -11.64
C HIS A 47 19.77 18.96 -13.01
N VAL A 48 19.14 17.80 -13.14
CA VAL A 48 18.52 17.38 -14.42
C VAL A 48 17.26 18.23 -14.68
N ALA A 49 16.88 18.35 -15.96
CA ALA A 49 15.73 19.15 -16.43
C ALA A 49 15.86 20.69 -16.38
N HIS A 50 17.08 21.24 -16.17
CA HIS A 50 17.39 22.65 -16.50
C HIS A 50 18.21 22.75 -17.77
N TRP A 51 18.14 23.90 -18.43
CA TRP A 51 19.00 24.25 -19.56
C TRP A 51 20.39 24.72 -19.08
N TYR A 52 21.43 24.25 -19.75
CA TYR A 52 22.83 24.60 -19.47
C TYR A 52 23.59 24.93 -20.75
N ASN A 53 24.48 25.91 -20.66
CA ASN A 53 25.52 26.20 -21.65
C ASN A 53 26.85 25.57 -21.17
N VAL A 54 27.41 24.68 -21.98
CA VAL A 54 28.60 23.89 -21.65
C VAL A 54 29.77 24.35 -22.53
N ARG A 55 30.82 24.87 -21.91
CA ARG A 55 32.04 25.34 -22.60
C ARG A 55 33.23 24.48 -22.22
N TYR A 56 33.78 23.77 -23.20
CA TYR A 56 35.00 23.00 -23.03
C TYR A 56 36.23 23.84 -23.42
N ARG A 57 37.21 23.95 -22.52
CA ARG A 57 38.45 24.72 -22.72
C ARG A 57 39.71 23.82 -22.83
N GLY A 58 39.52 22.58 -23.28
CA GLY A 58 40.57 21.56 -23.38
C GLY A 58 40.89 20.88 -22.04
N ASN A 59 41.69 19.81 -22.07
CA ASN A 59 41.99 18.93 -20.93
C ASN A 59 42.61 19.63 -19.70
N ALA A 60 43.07 20.88 -19.83
CA ALA A 60 43.72 21.64 -18.76
C ALA A 60 42.72 22.24 -17.74
N TYR A 61 41.42 22.30 -18.07
CA TYR A 61 40.39 22.90 -17.21
C TYR A 61 39.13 22.02 -17.19
N PRO A 62 38.37 21.99 -16.07
CA PRO A 62 37.05 21.38 -16.06
C PRO A 62 36.09 22.12 -17.02
N PRO A 63 35.04 21.45 -17.54
CA PRO A 63 34.04 22.10 -18.38
C PRO A 63 33.31 23.20 -17.60
N GLU A 64 33.20 24.38 -18.21
CA GLU A 64 32.46 25.52 -17.67
C GLU A 64 30.97 25.32 -17.99
N ILE A 65 30.19 24.97 -16.97
CA ILE A 65 28.75 24.67 -17.08
C ILE A 65 27.98 25.83 -16.43
N THR A 66 27.16 26.54 -17.21
CA THR A 66 26.38 27.70 -16.75
C THR A 66 24.91 27.53 -17.05
N ARG A 67 24.04 27.78 -16.07
CA ARG A 67 22.58 27.59 -16.18
C ARG A 67 21.94 28.70 -17.04
N ARG A 68 20.86 28.35 -17.75
CA ARG A 68 20.07 29.25 -18.62
C ARG A 68 18.65 29.40 -18.08
N ASP A 69 18.47 30.34 -17.16
CA ASP A 69 17.18 30.63 -16.52
C ASP A 69 16.16 31.35 -17.43
N ASP A 70 16.59 31.79 -18.61
CA ASP A 70 15.73 32.35 -19.66
C ASP A 70 14.93 31.30 -20.44
N LEU A 71 15.28 30.01 -20.30
CA LEU A 71 14.59 28.89 -20.93
C LEU A 71 13.85 28.07 -19.86
N VAL A 72 12.53 28.21 -19.79
CA VAL A 72 11.65 27.55 -18.80
C VAL A 72 10.86 26.38 -19.41
N GLU A 73 10.58 26.44 -20.71
CA GLU A 73 9.96 25.34 -21.44
C GLU A 73 10.95 24.16 -21.56
N ARG A 74 10.43 22.94 -21.48
CA ARG A 74 11.25 21.72 -21.52
C ARG A 74 11.60 21.37 -22.97
N PRO A 75 12.73 20.70 -23.23
CA PRO A 75 12.91 20.00 -24.50
C PRO A 75 11.86 18.88 -24.62
N ASP A 76 11.48 18.55 -25.86
CA ASP A 76 10.72 17.35 -26.17
C ASP A 76 11.71 16.18 -26.42
N PRO A 77 11.91 15.25 -25.46
CA PRO A 77 12.68 14.03 -25.70
C PRO A 77 11.91 13.07 -26.61
N VAL A 78 12.62 12.26 -27.40
CA VAL A 78 12.01 11.07 -28.01
C VAL A 78 11.68 10.08 -26.89
N VAL A 79 10.38 9.82 -26.73
CA VAL A 79 9.79 8.92 -25.73
C VAL A 79 9.21 7.71 -26.44
N LEU A 80 9.78 6.55 -26.14
CA LEU A 80 9.21 5.26 -26.50
C LEU A 80 8.52 4.65 -25.27
N ALA A 81 7.37 4.00 -25.47
CA ALA A 81 6.71 3.19 -24.45
C ALA A 81 6.33 1.82 -25.03
N PHE A 82 6.63 0.71 -24.34
CA PHE A 82 6.29 -0.64 -24.82
C PHE A 82 5.68 -1.54 -23.75
N ASP A 83 5.03 -2.60 -24.24
CA ASP A 83 4.41 -3.71 -23.52
C ASP A 83 4.59 -5.00 -24.34
N ILE A 84 4.55 -6.19 -23.73
CA ILE A 84 4.78 -7.47 -24.42
C ILE A 84 3.72 -8.54 -24.11
N GLU A 85 3.30 -9.26 -25.15
CA GLU A 85 2.44 -10.44 -25.02
C GLU A 85 3.26 -11.71 -25.21
N THR A 86 3.14 -12.65 -24.27
CA THR A 86 3.90 -13.91 -24.29
C THR A 86 2.96 -15.11 -24.31
N THR A 87 3.44 -16.25 -24.82
CA THR A 87 2.76 -17.52 -24.55
C THR A 87 2.80 -17.81 -23.04
N LYS A 88 1.90 -18.68 -22.60
CA LYS A 88 1.94 -19.26 -21.27
C LYS A 88 1.32 -20.64 -21.27
N LEU A 89 1.78 -21.50 -20.36
CA LEU A 89 1.06 -22.73 -20.05
C LEU A 89 -0.27 -22.41 -19.34
N PRO A 90 -1.35 -23.19 -19.58
CA PRO A 90 -2.64 -22.99 -18.91
C PRO A 90 -2.51 -23.03 -17.39
N LEU A 91 -3.17 -22.09 -16.71
CA LEU A 91 -3.19 -21.89 -15.26
C LEU A 91 -1.82 -21.55 -14.63
N LYS A 92 -0.79 -21.28 -15.45
CA LYS A 92 0.54 -20.84 -15.03
C LYS A 92 0.85 -19.40 -15.47
N PHE A 93 1.87 -18.82 -14.83
CA PHE A 93 2.58 -17.66 -15.36
C PHE A 93 3.46 -18.06 -16.55
N PRO A 94 3.83 -17.13 -17.45
CA PRO A 94 4.85 -17.35 -18.47
C PRO A 94 6.19 -17.75 -17.85
N ASP A 95 6.92 -18.66 -18.48
CA ASP A 95 8.26 -19.11 -18.06
C ASP A 95 9.23 -18.93 -19.24
N ALA A 96 10.10 -17.90 -19.19
CA ALA A 96 10.90 -17.44 -20.33
C ALA A 96 11.90 -18.49 -20.88
N ASP A 97 12.20 -19.55 -20.12
CA ASP A 97 12.96 -20.71 -20.60
C ASP A 97 12.18 -21.54 -21.64
N THR A 98 10.83 -21.49 -21.61
CA THR A 98 9.95 -22.36 -22.41
C THR A 98 8.91 -21.63 -23.26
N ASP A 99 8.42 -20.48 -22.82
CA ASP A 99 7.44 -19.65 -23.50
C ASP A 99 8.12 -18.68 -24.47
N GLN A 100 7.38 -18.17 -25.46
CA GLN A 100 7.85 -17.24 -26.49
C GLN A 100 7.13 -15.88 -26.44
N ILE A 101 7.72 -14.84 -27.02
CA ILE A 101 7.03 -13.58 -27.31
C ILE A 101 6.10 -13.77 -28.52
N MET A 102 4.84 -13.37 -28.38
CA MET A 102 3.81 -13.37 -29.42
C MET A 102 3.71 -12.00 -30.11
N MET A 103 3.75 -10.93 -29.32
CA MET A 103 3.65 -9.54 -29.79
C MET A 103 4.51 -8.59 -28.94
N ILE A 104 5.01 -7.53 -29.55
CA ILE A 104 5.54 -6.34 -28.85
C ILE A 104 4.77 -5.13 -29.38
N SER A 105 3.99 -4.48 -28.52
CA SER A 105 3.27 -3.25 -28.84
C SER A 105 4.01 -2.05 -28.25
N TYR A 106 4.09 -0.95 -29.00
CA TYR A 106 4.78 0.25 -28.54
C TYR A 106 4.27 1.53 -29.19
N MET A 107 4.55 2.66 -28.56
CA MET A 107 4.35 4.00 -29.12
C MET A 107 5.65 4.78 -29.07
N ILE A 108 5.88 5.62 -30.09
CA ILE A 108 7.00 6.57 -30.17
C ILE A 108 6.41 7.94 -30.49
N ASP A 109 6.52 8.88 -29.56
CA ASP A 109 6.05 10.28 -29.66
C ASP A 109 4.57 10.47 -30.10
N GLY A 110 3.75 9.42 -30.03
CA GLY A 110 2.33 9.40 -30.41
C GLY A 110 2.00 8.50 -31.61
N GLN A 111 2.99 8.06 -32.38
CA GLN A 111 2.81 7.03 -33.41
C GLN A 111 2.89 5.64 -32.76
N GLY A 112 1.89 4.79 -33.01
CA GLY A 112 1.86 3.41 -32.56
C GLY A 112 2.53 2.44 -33.54
N TYR A 113 3.09 1.36 -32.99
CA TYR A 113 3.68 0.24 -33.72
C TYR A 113 3.37 -1.08 -33.02
N LEU A 114 3.27 -2.16 -33.79
CA LEU A 114 3.07 -3.52 -33.30
C LEU A 114 3.97 -4.47 -34.09
N ILE A 115 4.75 -5.31 -33.42
CA ILE A 115 5.49 -6.42 -34.05
C ILE A 115 4.81 -7.73 -33.64
N THR A 116 4.51 -8.61 -34.59
CA THR A 116 3.85 -9.91 -34.34
C THR A 116 4.74 -11.09 -34.74
N ASN A 117 4.70 -12.18 -33.97
CA ASN A 117 5.41 -13.43 -34.25
C ASN A 117 4.50 -14.41 -35.01
N ARG A 118 4.78 -14.60 -36.30
CA ARG A 118 3.98 -15.45 -37.20
C ARG A 118 4.19 -16.96 -37.01
N GLU A 119 5.05 -17.41 -36.08
CA GLU A 119 5.05 -18.82 -35.62
C GLU A 119 3.88 -19.14 -34.65
N ILE A 120 3.24 -18.13 -34.06
CA ILE A 120 2.20 -18.30 -33.01
C ILE A 120 0.88 -17.63 -33.39
N VAL A 121 0.95 -16.37 -33.82
CA VAL A 121 -0.22 -15.67 -34.37
C VAL A 121 -0.65 -16.41 -35.64
N SER A 122 -1.95 -16.63 -35.87
CA SER A 122 -2.42 -17.38 -37.05
C SER A 122 -2.38 -16.55 -38.34
N GLU A 123 -2.92 -15.33 -38.30
CA GLU A 123 -3.11 -14.47 -39.48
C GLU A 123 -2.20 -13.23 -39.47
N ASN A 124 -2.05 -12.56 -40.62
CA ASN A 124 -1.36 -11.27 -40.66
C ASN A 124 -2.30 -10.21 -40.08
N ILE A 125 -1.79 -9.38 -39.18
CA ILE A 125 -2.52 -8.23 -38.63
C ILE A 125 -2.31 -7.04 -39.56
N GLU A 126 -3.40 -6.36 -39.96
CA GLU A 126 -3.36 -5.15 -40.78
C GLU A 126 -3.20 -3.88 -39.92
N ASP A 127 -2.71 -2.79 -40.51
CA ASP A 127 -2.59 -1.47 -39.87
C ASP A 127 -3.98 -0.97 -39.41
N PHE A 128 -4.08 -0.49 -38.16
CA PHE A 128 -5.35 -0.14 -37.53
C PHE A 128 -5.21 1.01 -36.53
N GLU A 129 -6.33 1.53 -36.02
CA GLU A 129 -6.37 2.62 -35.05
C GLU A 129 -7.03 2.19 -33.73
N PHE A 130 -6.38 2.46 -32.60
CA PHE A 130 -6.94 2.33 -31.25
C PHE A 130 -6.90 3.68 -30.52
N THR A 131 -7.95 4.48 -30.72
CA THR A 131 -8.11 5.82 -30.13
C THR A 131 -9.23 5.81 -29.08
N PRO A 132 -8.96 5.47 -27.79
CA PRO A 132 -9.99 5.35 -26.76
C PRO A 132 -10.61 6.69 -26.32
N LYS A 133 -9.97 7.83 -26.65
CA LYS A 133 -10.55 9.18 -26.61
C LYS A 133 -9.89 10.05 -27.68
N PRO A 134 -10.54 11.14 -28.15
CA PRO A 134 -9.92 12.16 -29.02
C PRO A 134 -8.72 12.92 -28.44
N GLU A 135 -8.23 12.57 -27.25
CA GLU A 135 -6.98 13.09 -26.67
C GLU A 135 -5.94 11.98 -26.39
N TYR A 136 -6.22 10.77 -26.89
CA TYR A 136 -5.40 9.56 -26.81
C TYR A 136 -5.42 8.89 -28.19
N GLU A 137 -4.88 9.57 -29.20
CA GLU A 137 -4.79 9.07 -30.57
C GLU A 137 -3.82 7.87 -30.63
N GLY A 138 -4.18 6.83 -31.36
CA GLY A 138 -3.36 5.61 -31.47
C GLY A 138 -3.42 4.97 -32.85
N PRO A 139 -2.83 5.57 -33.90
CA PRO A 139 -2.61 4.88 -35.17
C PRO A 139 -1.48 3.85 -35.02
N PHE A 140 -1.69 2.60 -35.43
CA PHE A 140 -0.71 1.51 -35.33
C PHE A 140 -0.29 0.98 -36.71
N CYS A 141 1.03 1.00 -36.97
CA CYS A 141 1.65 0.33 -38.11
C CYS A 141 2.24 -1.03 -37.69
N VAL A 142 2.04 -2.07 -38.50
CA VAL A 142 2.18 -3.46 -38.04
C VAL A 142 3.23 -4.27 -38.81
N PHE A 143 4.26 -4.69 -38.10
CA PHE A 143 5.35 -5.54 -38.60
C PHE A 143 5.06 -7.02 -38.31
N ASN A 144 4.65 -7.75 -39.35
CA ASN A 144 4.34 -9.17 -39.28
C ASN A 144 5.61 -10.01 -39.53
N GLU A 145 6.40 -10.29 -38.49
CA GLU A 145 7.72 -10.92 -38.60
C GLU A 145 7.65 -12.47 -38.53
N PRO A 146 8.48 -13.21 -39.31
CA PRO A 146 8.27 -14.62 -39.59
C PRO A 146 8.56 -15.58 -38.43
N ASP A 147 9.35 -15.17 -37.44
CA ASP A 147 9.65 -15.93 -36.22
C ASP A 147 10.05 -15.00 -35.06
N GLU A 148 10.15 -15.54 -33.84
CA GLU A 148 10.51 -14.81 -32.62
C GLU A 148 11.86 -14.08 -32.74
N ALA A 149 12.84 -14.64 -33.46
CA ALA A 149 14.16 -14.02 -33.60
C ALA A 149 14.11 -12.79 -34.51
N HIS A 150 13.33 -12.83 -35.59
CA HIS A 150 13.11 -11.65 -36.45
C HIS A 150 12.27 -10.58 -35.72
N LEU A 151 11.31 -10.96 -34.89
CA LEU A 151 10.57 -10.02 -34.03
C LEU A 151 11.53 -9.27 -33.08
N ILE A 152 12.45 -9.98 -32.43
CA ILE A 152 13.44 -9.37 -31.51
C ILE A 152 14.45 -8.51 -32.27
N GLN A 153 14.84 -8.91 -33.49
CA GLN A 153 15.72 -8.11 -34.36
C GLN A 153 15.03 -6.81 -34.83
N ARG A 154 13.81 -6.89 -35.38
CA ARG A 154 12.98 -5.72 -35.76
C ARG A 154 12.81 -4.74 -34.60
N TRP A 155 12.63 -5.26 -33.39
CA TRP A 155 12.52 -4.46 -32.17
C TRP A 155 13.81 -3.67 -31.87
N PHE A 156 14.95 -4.36 -31.81
CA PHE A 156 16.23 -3.70 -31.53
C PHE A 156 16.69 -2.78 -32.67
N GLU A 157 16.46 -3.15 -33.94
CA GLU A 157 16.69 -2.29 -35.12
C GLU A 157 15.93 -0.98 -34.99
N HIS A 158 14.62 -1.02 -34.69
CA HIS A 158 13.81 0.19 -34.64
C HIS A 158 14.16 1.09 -33.42
N VAL A 159 14.63 0.50 -32.30
CA VAL A 159 15.21 1.26 -31.18
C VAL A 159 16.54 1.92 -31.56
N GLN A 160 17.41 1.25 -32.33
CA GLN A 160 18.67 1.80 -32.84
C GLN A 160 18.45 2.91 -33.88
N GLU A 161 17.38 2.83 -34.68
CA GLU A 161 16.99 3.85 -35.65
C GLU A 161 16.43 5.11 -34.99
N THR A 162 15.42 4.94 -34.12
CA THR A 162 14.67 6.05 -33.48
C THR A 162 15.40 6.70 -32.31
N LYS A 163 16.32 5.97 -31.66
CA LYS A 163 17.21 6.46 -30.58
C LYS A 163 16.44 7.12 -29.43
N PRO A 164 15.47 6.40 -28.81
CA PRO A 164 14.68 6.94 -27.73
C PRO A 164 15.57 7.31 -26.55
N THR A 165 15.42 8.53 -26.06
CA THR A 165 16.14 9.01 -24.86
C THR A 165 15.49 8.52 -23.57
N ILE A 166 14.21 8.12 -23.66
CA ILE A 166 13.43 7.53 -22.58
C ILE A 166 12.67 6.33 -23.14
N ILE A 167 12.79 5.18 -22.47
CA ILE A 167 11.94 4.02 -22.67
C ILE A 167 11.06 3.83 -21.44
N VAL A 168 9.77 3.64 -21.67
CA VAL A 168 8.70 3.54 -20.66
C VAL A 168 8.12 2.13 -20.67
N THR A 169 7.81 1.59 -19.49
CA THR A 169 7.11 0.29 -19.32
C THR A 169 6.09 0.36 -18.18
N TYR A 170 5.27 -0.67 -18.01
CA TYR A 170 4.50 -0.89 -16.79
C TYR A 170 4.91 -2.23 -16.13
N ASN A 171 5.66 -2.18 -15.03
CA ASN A 171 6.28 -3.36 -14.38
C ASN A 171 7.47 -3.98 -15.13
N GLY A 172 8.02 -3.32 -16.17
CA GLY A 172 9.04 -3.89 -17.05
C GLY A 172 10.35 -4.33 -16.37
N ASP A 173 10.70 -3.75 -15.22
CA ASP A 173 11.82 -4.22 -14.39
C ASP A 173 11.66 -5.69 -13.93
N PHE A 174 10.42 -6.19 -13.84
CA PHE A 174 10.09 -7.50 -13.25
C PHE A 174 9.39 -8.50 -14.20
N PHE A 175 9.04 -8.09 -15.42
CA PHE A 175 8.43 -8.98 -16.41
C PHE A 175 9.07 -8.78 -17.79
N ASP A 176 8.80 -7.63 -18.42
CA ASP A 176 9.06 -7.37 -19.83
C ASP A 176 10.55 -7.46 -20.20
N TRP A 177 11.42 -6.70 -19.51
CA TRP A 177 12.86 -6.74 -19.76
C TRP A 177 13.51 -8.09 -19.41
N PRO A 178 13.22 -8.74 -18.26
CA PRO A 178 13.68 -10.11 -18.01
C PRO A 178 13.29 -11.10 -19.12
N PHE A 179 12.09 -10.98 -19.68
CA PHE A 179 11.62 -11.88 -20.73
C PHE A 179 12.37 -11.60 -22.04
N VAL A 180 12.43 -10.34 -22.48
CA VAL A 180 13.17 -9.93 -23.70
C VAL A 180 14.65 -10.31 -23.60
N GLU A 181 15.31 -10.09 -22.46
CA GLU A 181 16.71 -10.48 -22.23
C GLU A 181 16.91 -12.00 -22.40
N ALA A 182 16.05 -12.82 -21.77
CA ALA A 182 16.13 -14.27 -21.83
C ALA A 182 15.83 -14.83 -23.24
N ARG A 183 14.80 -14.30 -23.92
CA ARG A 183 14.44 -14.72 -25.29
C ARG A 183 15.50 -14.30 -26.31
N ALA A 184 16.04 -13.09 -26.21
CA ALA A 184 17.17 -12.65 -27.03
C ALA A 184 18.39 -13.58 -26.86
N ALA A 185 18.76 -13.88 -25.60
CA ALA A 185 19.86 -14.78 -25.29
C ALA A 185 19.63 -16.21 -25.82
N ALA A 186 18.40 -16.72 -25.79
CA ALA A 186 18.03 -18.03 -26.34
C ALA A 186 18.24 -18.12 -27.87
N HIS A 187 18.08 -17.01 -28.59
CA HIS A 187 18.39 -16.88 -30.03
C HIS A 187 19.83 -16.44 -30.31
N GLY A 188 20.66 -16.23 -29.28
CA GLY A 188 22.05 -15.81 -29.40
C GLY A 188 22.28 -14.30 -29.60
N ILE A 189 21.24 -13.49 -29.41
CA ILE A 189 21.27 -12.02 -29.50
C ILE A 189 21.63 -11.45 -28.12
N ASN A 190 22.51 -10.45 -28.05
CA ASN A 190 22.95 -9.84 -26.80
C ASN A 190 22.33 -8.45 -26.61
N MET A 191 21.25 -8.36 -25.83
CA MET A 191 20.50 -7.11 -25.59
C MET A 191 21.38 -5.93 -25.12
N TYR A 192 22.42 -6.18 -24.32
CA TYR A 192 23.34 -5.14 -23.88
C TYR A 192 24.23 -4.61 -25.03
N GLN A 193 24.62 -5.48 -25.99
CA GLN A 193 25.36 -5.05 -27.17
C GLN A 193 24.48 -4.33 -28.18
N GLU A 194 23.22 -4.72 -28.34
CA GLU A 194 22.29 -4.11 -29.30
C GLU A 194 21.74 -2.75 -28.84
N ILE A 195 21.29 -2.64 -27.58
CA ILE A 195 20.58 -1.43 -27.08
C ILE A 195 21.13 -0.87 -25.76
N GLY A 196 22.20 -1.45 -25.20
CA GLY A 196 22.86 -0.93 -24.00
C GLY A 196 22.13 -1.17 -22.67
N PHE A 197 21.00 -1.88 -22.68
CA PHE A 197 20.22 -2.25 -21.50
C PHE A 197 20.84 -3.47 -20.80
N GLN A 198 20.95 -3.38 -19.47
CA GLN A 198 21.36 -4.50 -18.61
C GLN A 198 20.71 -4.41 -17.23
N LYS A 199 20.70 -5.54 -16.52
CA LYS A 199 20.20 -5.67 -15.15
C LYS A 199 21.21 -5.17 -14.11
N ASP A 200 20.75 -4.39 -13.13
CA ASP A 200 21.57 -3.89 -12.04
C ASP A 200 21.58 -4.80 -10.78
N SER A 201 22.31 -4.38 -9.74
CA SER A 201 22.43 -5.12 -8.48
C SER A 201 21.15 -5.20 -7.64
N GLN A 202 20.11 -4.42 -7.98
CA GLN A 202 18.78 -4.46 -7.37
C GLN A 202 17.79 -5.29 -8.22
N GLY A 203 18.23 -5.73 -9.41
CA GLY A 203 17.43 -6.49 -10.37
C GLY A 203 16.68 -5.64 -11.38
N GLU A 204 16.97 -4.35 -11.47
CA GLU A 204 16.28 -3.35 -12.29
C GLU A 204 17.02 -3.12 -13.63
N TYR A 205 16.30 -2.85 -14.73
CA TYR A 205 16.91 -2.69 -16.05
C TYR A 205 17.21 -1.23 -16.35
N LYS A 206 18.45 -0.94 -16.73
CA LYS A 206 18.97 0.43 -16.94
C LYS A 206 19.96 0.45 -18.11
N ALA A 207 20.06 1.60 -18.78
CA ALA A 207 21.05 1.88 -19.82
C ALA A 207 21.75 3.23 -19.54
N SER A 208 22.94 3.44 -20.09
CA SER A 208 23.70 4.70 -19.90
C SER A 208 23.33 5.81 -20.89
N GLN A 209 22.57 5.48 -21.94
CA GLN A 209 22.16 6.42 -23.01
C GLN A 209 20.64 6.66 -23.03
N CYS A 210 19.86 5.82 -22.34
CA CYS A 210 18.41 5.83 -22.34
C CYS A 210 17.88 5.60 -20.91
N ILE A 211 16.91 6.41 -20.49
CA ILE A 211 16.31 6.41 -19.15
C ILE A 211 15.15 5.42 -19.11
N HIS A 212 15.03 4.58 -18.06
CA HIS A 212 14.00 3.53 -17.97
C HIS A 212 12.85 3.86 -17.01
N MET A 213 11.77 4.42 -17.53
CA MET A 213 10.60 4.85 -16.76
C MET A 213 9.57 3.72 -16.54
N ASP A 214 9.78 2.85 -15.55
CA ASP A 214 8.75 1.92 -15.06
C ASP A 214 7.63 2.70 -14.33
N CYS A 215 6.52 2.93 -15.03
CA CYS A 215 5.36 3.66 -14.54
C CYS A 215 4.75 3.05 -13.26
N LEU A 216 4.90 1.74 -13.03
CA LEU A 216 4.36 1.11 -11.82
C LEU A 216 5.07 1.60 -10.55
N ARG A 217 6.29 2.12 -10.63
CA ARG A 217 6.98 2.76 -9.49
C ARG A 217 6.26 4.03 -9.05
N TRP A 218 5.91 4.90 -10.00
CA TRP A 218 5.10 6.10 -9.74
C TRP A 218 3.69 5.72 -9.26
N VAL A 219 3.06 4.70 -9.86
CA VAL A 219 1.75 4.22 -9.41
C VAL A 219 1.79 3.75 -7.95
N LYS A 220 2.84 3.00 -7.55
CA LYS A 220 3.02 2.52 -6.17
C LYS A 220 3.33 3.64 -5.16
N ARG A 221 4.04 4.70 -5.57
CA ARG A 221 4.57 5.76 -4.66
C ARG A 221 3.73 7.04 -4.62
N ASP A 222 3.42 7.61 -5.78
CA ASP A 222 2.98 9.02 -5.91
C ASP A 222 1.53 9.18 -6.41
N SER A 223 0.92 8.13 -6.98
CA SER A 223 -0.40 8.23 -7.60
C SER A 223 -1.57 8.46 -6.62
N TYR A 224 -1.34 8.23 -5.32
CA TYR A 224 -2.34 8.13 -4.25
C TYR A 224 -3.45 7.07 -4.48
N LEU A 225 -3.29 6.17 -5.47
CA LEU A 225 -4.22 5.06 -5.68
C LEU A 225 -4.03 3.98 -4.59
N PRO A 226 -5.12 3.31 -4.15
CA PRO A 226 -5.00 2.18 -3.24
C PRO A 226 -4.32 0.99 -3.95
N VAL A 227 -3.70 0.10 -3.17
CA VAL A 227 -2.98 -1.09 -3.69
C VAL A 227 -3.89 -2.05 -4.50
N GLY A 228 -5.23 -1.91 -4.40
CA GLY A 228 -6.20 -2.59 -5.25
C GLY A 228 -6.34 -2.05 -6.68
N SER A 229 -5.74 -0.90 -6.96
CA SER A 229 -5.77 -0.19 -8.26
C SER A 229 -4.35 0.10 -8.77
N HIS A 230 -3.40 -0.78 -8.43
CA HIS A 230 -1.99 -0.77 -8.90
C HIS A 230 -1.76 -1.79 -10.03
N ASN A 231 -2.77 -2.04 -10.87
CA ASN A 231 -2.63 -2.70 -12.17
C ASN A 231 -2.93 -1.69 -13.29
N LEU A 232 -2.44 -1.95 -14.51
CA LEU A 232 -2.52 -0.98 -15.61
C LEU A 232 -3.96 -0.56 -15.91
N LYS A 233 -4.88 -1.52 -16.08
CA LYS A 233 -6.30 -1.28 -16.36
C LYS A 233 -6.97 -0.34 -15.34
N ALA A 234 -6.86 -0.61 -14.03
CA ALA A 234 -7.48 0.25 -13.02
C ALA A 234 -6.72 1.56 -12.76
N ALA A 235 -5.40 1.61 -13.01
CA ALA A 235 -4.63 2.86 -12.97
C ALA A 235 -5.02 3.78 -14.13
N ALA A 236 -5.17 3.25 -15.34
CA ALA A 236 -5.68 3.95 -16.52
C ALA A 236 -7.12 4.43 -16.29
N LYS A 237 -8.04 3.57 -15.83
CA LYS A 237 -9.42 3.97 -15.45
C LYS A 237 -9.43 5.12 -14.44
N ALA A 238 -8.56 5.08 -13.43
CA ALA A 238 -8.51 6.09 -12.36
C ALA A 238 -7.69 7.36 -12.69
N LYS A 239 -6.95 7.41 -13.81
CA LYS A 239 -6.12 8.55 -14.21
C LYS A 239 -6.45 9.07 -15.60
N LEU A 240 -6.43 8.22 -16.63
CA LEU A 240 -6.78 8.56 -18.00
C LEU A 240 -8.30 8.68 -18.21
N GLY A 241 -9.09 8.03 -17.37
CA GLY A 241 -10.54 8.17 -17.31
C GLY A 241 -11.28 7.54 -18.50
N TYR A 242 -10.76 6.45 -19.03
CA TYR A 242 -11.45 5.50 -19.92
C TYR A 242 -11.23 4.09 -19.39
N ASP A 243 -12.04 3.14 -19.83
CA ASP A 243 -11.82 1.71 -19.58
C ASP A 243 -11.02 1.10 -20.72
N PRO A 244 -9.76 0.64 -20.49
CA PRO A 244 -9.00 -0.08 -21.51
C PRO A 244 -9.59 -1.46 -21.76
N VAL A 245 -9.17 -2.12 -22.85
CA VAL A 245 -9.64 -3.47 -23.17
C VAL A 245 -9.18 -4.44 -22.08
N GLU A 246 -10.10 -5.13 -21.40
CA GLU A 246 -9.78 -6.21 -20.47
C GLU A 246 -9.95 -7.57 -21.14
N LEU A 247 -9.03 -8.51 -20.86
CA LEU A 247 -9.00 -9.87 -21.38
C LEU A 247 -8.51 -10.81 -20.25
N ASP A 248 -9.00 -12.06 -20.21
CA ASP A 248 -8.45 -13.07 -19.30
C ASP A 248 -7.12 -13.61 -19.87
N PRO A 249 -6.00 -13.56 -19.12
CA PRO A 249 -4.72 -14.11 -19.55
C PRO A 249 -4.74 -15.58 -19.98
N GLU A 250 -5.71 -16.38 -19.53
CA GLU A 250 -5.89 -17.77 -19.98
C GLU A 250 -6.38 -17.88 -21.43
N GLU A 251 -6.98 -16.83 -22.00
CA GLU A 251 -7.52 -16.84 -23.38
C GLU A 251 -6.53 -16.31 -24.42
N MET A 252 -5.48 -15.57 -24.03
CA MET A 252 -4.55 -14.92 -24.97
C MET A 252 -3.91 -15.92 -25.96
N CYS A 253 -3.48 -17.09 -25.48
CA CYS A 253 -2.91 -18.14 -26.34
C CYS A 253 -3.94 -18.81 -27.27
N ARG A 254 -5.23 -18.80 -26.90
CA ARG A 254 -6.33 -19.25 -27.78
C ARG A 254 -6.58 -18.21 -28.87
N MET A 255 -6.71 -16.95 -28.48
CA MET A 255 -6.99 -15.84 -29.39
C MET A 255 -5.85 -15.55 -30.37
N ALA A 256 -4.58 -15.81 -30.00
CA ALA A 256 -3.48 -15.76 -30.96
C ALA A 256 -3.71 -16.69 -32.18
N MET A 257 -4.43 -17.80 -32.00
CA MET A 257 -4.76 -18.74 -33.08
C MET A 257 -6.17 -18.51 -33.67
N GLU A 258 -7.17 -18.18 -32.84
CA GLU A 258 -8.59 -18.13 -33.24
C GLU A 258 -9.11 -16.70 -33.56
N GLU A 259 -8.57 -15.66 -32.91
CA GLU A 259 -9.04 -14.27 -33.00
C GLU A 259 -7.87 -13.26 -32.93
N PRO A 260 -6.88 -13.34 -33.84
CA PRO A 260 -5.59 -12.65 -33.66
C PRO A 260 -5.72 -11.12 -33.69
N GLN A 261 -6.66 -10.55 -34.45
CA GLN A 261 -6.93 -9.11 -34.47
C GLN A 261 -7.49 -8.58 -33.14
N THR A 262 -8.30 -9.40 -32.43
CA THR A 262 -8.84 -9.04 -31.12
C THR A 262 -7.71 -8.99 -30.08
N LEU A 263 -6.77 -9.95 -30.14
CA LEU A 263 -5.57 -9.95 -29.29
C LEU A 263 -4.63 -8.78 -29.61
N ALA A 264 -4.42 -8.46 -30.89
CA ALA A 264 -3.66 -7.27 -31.30
C ALA A 264 -4.27 -5.98 -30.73
N THR A 265 -5.60 -5.86 -30.75
CA THR A 265 -6.34 -4.72 -30.18
C THR A 265 -6.16 -4.62 -28.66
N TYR A 266 -6.09 -5.74 -27.94
CA TYR A 266 -5.76 -5.76 -26.51
C TYR A 266 -4.31 -5.30 -26.26
N SER A 267 -3.34 -5.86 -26.99
CA SER A 267 -1.90 -5.55 -26.82
C SER A 267 -1.58 -4.07 -27.08
N VAL A 268 -2.16 -3.45 -28.11
CA VAL A 268 -1.97 -2.01 -28.35
C VAL A 268 -2.68 -1.14 -27.30
N SER A 269 -3.75 -1.65 -26.66
CA SER A 269 -4.48 -0.92 -25.62
C SER A 269 -3.60 -0.62 -24.39
N ASP A 270 -2.68 -1.53 -24.05
CA ASP A 270 -1.76 -1.34 -22.93
C ASP A 270 -0.53 -0.51 -23.28
N ALA A 271 -0.02 -0.56 -24.53
CA ALA A 271 0.95 0.43 -25.03
C ALA A 271 0.38 1.86 -24.99
N VAL A 272 -0.85 2.07 -25.46
CA VAL A 272 -1.56 3.36 -25.39
C VAL A 272 -1.77 3.82 -23.95
N ALA A 273 -2.22 2.91 -23.07
CA ALA A 273 -2.41 3.23 -21.65
C ALA A 273 -1.09 3.61 -20.95
N THR A 274 -0.01 2.88 -21.23
CA THR A 274 1.32 3.13 -20.65
C THR A 274 1.93 4.44 -21.17
N TYR A 275 1.90 4.69 -22.48
CA TYR A 275 2.39 5.91 -23.10
C TYR A 275 1.67 7.16 -22.56
N TYR A 276 0.33 7.19 -22.61
CA TYR A 276 -0.42 8.38 -22.18
C TYR A 276 -0.43 8.59 -20.68
N MET A 277 -0.36 7.52 -19.86
CA MET A 277 -0.17 7.68 -18.41
C MET A 277 1.22 8.25 -18.11
N TYR A 278 2.25 7.84 -18.84
CA TYR A 278 3.58 8.45 -18.72
C TYR A 278 3.56 9.93 -19.09
N MET A 279 3.10 10.27 -20.30
CA MET A 279 3.14 11.64 -20.81
C MET A 279 2.27 12.62 -20.02
N LYS A 280 1.09 12.20 -19.53
CA LYS A 280 0.21 13.07 -18.72
C LYS A 280 0.60 13.19 -17.24
N TYR A 281 1.23 12.17 -16.65
CA TYR A 281 1.44 12.14 -15.20
C TYR A 281 2.89 11.91 -14.77
N VAL A 282 3.56 10.89 -15.29
CA VAL A 282 4.90 10.50 -14.79
C VAL A 282 5.98 11.45 -15.31
N HIS A 283 5.98 11.76 -16.61
CA HIS A 283 6.93 12.69 -17.23
C HIS A 283 6.90 14.09 -16.57
N PRO A 284 5.76 14.80 -16.50
CA PRO A 284 5.74 16.15 -15.95
C PRO A 284 6.18 16.18 -14.48
N PHE A 285 5.79 15.18 -13.69
CA PHE A 285 6.08 15.04 -12.26
C PHE A 285 7.54 14.65 -11.95
N ILE A 286 8.09 13.62 -12.58
CA ILE A 286 9.45 13.13 -12.29
C ILE A 286 10.50 14.16 -12.73
N PHE A 287 10.38 14.71 -13.94
CA PHE A 287 11.29 15.76 -14.39
C PHE A 287 11.10 17.07 -13.62
N ALA A 288 9.92 17.35 -13.04
CA ALA A 288 9.76 18.45 -12.08
C ALA A 288 10.57 18.21 -10.80
N LEU A 289 10.53 17.01 -10.22
CA LEU A 289 11.37 16.65 -9.06
C LEU A 289 12.88 16.71 -9.41
N CYS A 290 13.28 16.35 -10.62
CA CYS A 290 14.68 16.42 -11.06
C CYS A 290 15.25 17.86 -11.01
N THR A 291 14.42 18.89 -11.17
CA THR A 291 14.87 20.30 -11.07
C THR A 291 15.37 20.71 -9.68
N ILE A 292 15.09 19.92 -8.63
CA ILE A 292 15.32 20.24 -7.21
C ILE A 292 15.98 19.11 -6.40
N ILE A 293 16.01 17.87 -6.92
CA ILE A 293 16.69 16.73 -6.29
C ILE A 293 17.99 16.46 -7.05
N PRO A 294 19.14 16.30 -6.36
CA PRO A 294 20.46 16.09 -6.98
C PRO A 294 20.66 14.63 -7.45
N MET A 295 19.74 14.12 -8.28
CA MET A 295 19.67 12.72 -8.74
C MET A 295 19.18 12.63 -10.19
N GLU A 296 19.49 11.52 -10.85
CA GLU A 296 18.99 11.20 -12.19
C GLU A 296 17.51 10.77 -12.16
N PRO A 297 16.76 10.93 -13.27
CA PRO A 297 15.32 10.64 -13.30
C PRO A 297 14.96 9.20 -12.90
N ASP A 298 15.82 8.22 -13.20
CA ASP A 298 15.62 6.82 -12.83
C ASP A 298 15.71 6.58 -11.31
N GLU A 299 16.60 7.29 -10.60
CA GLU A 299 16.62 7.28 -9.14
C GLU A 299 15.46 8.09 -8.55
N VAL A 300 15.14 9.26 -9.13
CA VAL A 300 14.01 10.10 -8.70
C VAL A 300 12.66 9.36 -8.85
N LEU A 301 12.52 8.44 -9.80
CA LEU A 301 11.38 7.53 -9.92
C LEU A 301 11.41 6.39 -8.89
N ARG A 302 12.57 5.78 -8.62
CA ARG A 302 12.65 4.51 -7.88
C ARG A 302 12.92 4.62 -6.38
N LYS A 303 13.64 5.64 -5.88
CA LYS A 303 13.93 5.77 -4.43
C LYS A 303 12.66 6.12 -3.64
N GLY A 304 12.59 5.74 -2.36
CA GLY A 304 11.53 6.20 -1.46
C GLY A 304 11.59 7.71 -1.20
N SER A 305 10.45 8.37 -0.99
CA SER A 305 10.36 9.83 -0.86
C SER A 305 11.23 10.42 0.28
N GLY A 306 11.40 9.67 1.38
CA GLY A 306 12.33 10.03 2.46
C GLY A 306 13.80 10.09 2.03
N THR A 307 14.21 9.36 0.99
CA THR A 307 15.56 9.47 0.40
C THR A 307 15.68 10.70 -0.51
N LEU A 308 14.60 11.09 -1.19
CA LEU A 308 14.56 12.36 -1.93
C LEU A 308 14.63 13.56 -0.97
N CYS A 309 13.94 13.47 0.17
CA CYS A 309 14.02 14.43 1.27
C CYS A 309 15.45 14.52 1.85
N GLU A 310 16.11 13.38 2.10
CA GLU A 310 17.52 13.33 2.53
C GLU A 310 18.46 14.04 1.55
N ALA A 311 18.33 13.76 0.24
CA ALA A 311 19.15 14.36 -0.81
C ALA A 311 18.92 15.88 -0.92
N LEU A 312 17.67 16.34 -0.82
CA LEU A 312 17.32 17.76 -0.78
C LEU A 312 17.93 18.47 0.45
N LEU A 313 17.82 17.87 1.63
CA LEU A 313 18.41 18.41 2.85
C LEU A 313 19.94 18.46 2.79
N MET A 314 20.58 17.53 2.08
CA MET A 314 22.03 17.59 1.80
C MET A 314 22.41 18.78 0.89
N VAL A 315 21.60 19.14 -0.12
CA VAL A 315 21.82 20.38 -0.90
C VAL A 315 21.82 21.60 0.02
N GLN A 316 20.80 21.71 0.88
CA GLN A 316 20.61 22.90 1.73
C GLN A 316 21.63 22.96 2.87
N ALA A 317 21.97 21.83 3.49
CA ALA A 317 23.05 21.73 4.46
C ALA A 317 24.40 22.14 3.86
N TYR A 318 24.73 21.67 2.65
CA TYR A 318 25.96 22.06 1.95
C TYR A 318 26.00 23.56 1.64
N HIS A 319 24.88 24.15 1.19
CA HIS A 319 24.78 25.59 0.95
C HIS A 319 24.83 26.43 2.24
N ALA A 320 24.44 25.86 3.39
CA ALA A 320 24.61 26.44 4.71
C ALA A 320 25.98 26.13 5.37
N ASN A 321 26.89 25.45 4.66
CA ASN A 321 28.19 24.98 5.16
C ASN A 321 28.10 24.09 6.43
N ILE A 322 27.09 23.21 6.48
CA ILE A 322 26.83 22.27 7.57
C ILE A 322 27.30 20.87 7.16
N ILE A 323 28.23 20.30 7.95
CA ILE A 323 28.74 18.93 7.76
C ILE A 323 27.60 17.93 7.93
N PHE A 324 27.42 17.03 6.97
CA PHE A 324 26.36 16.03 7.03
C PHE A 324 26.59 15.05 8.20
N PRO A 325 25.56 14.71 9.00
CA PRO A 325 25.66 13.61 9.94
C PRO A 325 25.90 12.28 9.23
N ASN A 326 26.54 11.35 9.93
CA ASN A 326 26.51 9.94 9.55
C ASN A 326 25.09 9.38 9.72
N LYS A 327 24.74 8.31 9.01
CA LYS A 327 23.39 7.75 9.05
C LYS A 327 23.10 7.08 10.39
N GLN A 328 21.89 7.25 10.90
CA GLN A 328 21.44 6.63 12.15
C GLN A 328 21.55 5.10 12.10
N GLU A 329 22.48 4.55 12.87
CA GLU A 329 22.61 3.10 13.09
C GLU A 329 21.50 2.58 14.02
N GLN A 330 21.23 1.27 13.96
CA GLN A 330 20.24 0.64 14.82
C GLN A 330 20.91 0.09 16.10
N GLU A 331 20.52 0.62 17.26
CA GLU A 331 20.85 0.03 18.55
C GLU A 331 20.15 -1.35 18.70
N PHE A 332 20.93 -2.39 18.95
CA PHE A 332 20.42 -3.74 19.18
C PHE A 332 20.24 -3.98 20.69
N ASN A 333 19.09 -4.55 21.07
CA ASN A 333 18.74 -4.97 22.44
C ASN A 333 18.96 -3.89 23.52
N LYS A 334 18.67 -2.64 23.16
CA LYS A 334 18.61 -1.47 24.04
C LYS A 334 17.81 -1.79 25.32
N LEU A 335 18.37 -1.44 26.47
CA LEU A 335 17.70 -1.57 27.76
C LEU A 335 16.94 -0.28 28.10
N THR A 336 15.77 -0.42 28.73
CA THR A 336 15.11 0.67 29.45
C THR A 336 15.89 1.02 30.73
N GLU A 337 15.58 2.18 31.33
CA GLU A 337 16.13 2.61 32.63
C GLU A 337 15.81 1.62 33.77
N ASP A 338 14.61 1.02 33.72
CA ASP A 338 14.18 -0.05 34.64
C ASP A 338 14.76 -1.45 34.29
N GLY A 339 15.61 -1.55 33.26
CA GLY A 339 16.45 -2.71 32.97
C GLY A 339 15.78 -3.82 32.14
N HIS A 340 14.74 -3.49 31.37
CA HIS A 340 14.07 -4.42 30.45
C HIS A 340 14.58 -4.25 29.01
N VAL A 341 14.60 -5.32 28.22
CA VAL A 341 14.99 -5.24 26.80
C VAL A 341 13.84 -4.66 25.98
N LEU A 342 14.08 -3.52 25.32
CA LEU A 342 13.16 -2.96 24.33
C LEU A 342 13.11 -3.87 23.10
N ASP A 343 11.90 -4.28 22.73
CA ASP A 343 11.69 -4.93 21.44
C ASP A 343 11.49 -3.88 20.34
N SER A 344 10.69 -2.84 20.64
CA SER A 344 10.60 -1.61 19.84
C SER A 344 10.35 -0.38 20.72
N GLU A 345 10.71 0.79 20.22
CA GLU A 345 10.33 2.09 20.76
C GLU A 345 9.87 3.04 19.66
N THR A 346 8.94 3.93 20.00
CA THR A 346 8.30 4.91 19.12
C THR A 346 7.61 5.99 19.97
N TYR A 347 6.79 6.84 19.37
CA TYR A 347 5.90 7.79 20.03
C TYR A 347 4.43 7.43 19.81
N VAL A 348 3.53 8.11 20.53
CA VAL A 348 2.09 8.07 20.23
C VAL A 348 1.84 8.92 18.98
N GLY A 349 1.52 8.26 17.88
CA GLY A 349 1.20 8.90 16.60
C GLY A 349 -0.17 9.58 16.58
N GLY A 350 -0.56 10.05 15.38
CA GLY A 350 -1.78 10.83 15.15
C GLY A 350 -3.05 10.29 15.84
N HIS A 351 -3.78 11.21 16.47
CA HIS A 351 -5.06 10.93 17.13
C HIS A 351 -6.15 10.69 16.08
N VAL A 352 -6.97 9.65 16.29
CA VAL A 352 -8.02 9.24 15.36
C VAL A 352 -9.18 8.71 16.19
N GLU A 353 -10.40 9.20 16.00
CA GLU A 353 -11.60 8.74 16.70
C GLU A 353 -12.82 8.65 15.79
N ALA A 354 -13.58 7.57 15.92
CA ALA A 354 -14.96 7.55 15.46
C ALA A 354 -15.84 8.00 16.63
N LEU A 355 -16.71 8.98 16.40
CA LEU A 355 -17.54 9.58 17.44
C LEU A 355 -18.99 9.13 17.29
N GLU A 356 -19.55 9.19 16.08
CA GLU A 356 -20.88 8.67 15.75
C GLU A 356 -20.84 7.58 14.65
N SER A 357 -22.00 6.98 14.35
CA SER A 357 -22.20 6.01 13.27
C SER A 357 -23.65 6.07 12.82
N GLY A 358 -23.89 6.10 11.50
CA GLY A 358 -25.19 6.47 10.95
C GLY A 358 -25.12 7.03 9.54
N VAL A 359 -26.28 7.44 9.04
CA VAL A 359 -26.44 8.26 7.83
C VAL A 359 -26.73 9.70 8.26
N PHE A 360 -25.98 10.64 7.71
CA PHE A 360 -26.18 12.07 7.86
C PHE A 360 -26.39 12.65 6.46
N ARG A 361 -27.42 13.49 6.28
CA ARG A 361 -27.79 14.08 4.99
C ARG A 361 -28.30 15.50 5.19
N SER A 362 -27.96 16.42 4.30
CA SER A 362 -28.37 17.83 4.38
C SER A 362 -29.88 18.06 4.22
N ASP A 363 -30.63 17.07 3.73
CA ASP A 363 -32.10 17.11 3.62
C ASP A 363 -32.84 16.35 4.75
N ILE A 364 -32.13 15.68 5.68
CA ILE A 364 -32.73 14.89 6.76
C ILE A 364 -32.47 15.54 8.13
N PRO A 365 -33.51 16.04 8.84
CA PRO A 365 -33.36 16.73 10.10
C PRO A 365 -32.62 15.93 11.19
N CYS A 366 -31.59 16.55 11.75
CA CYS A 366 -30.82 16.03 12.88
C CYS A 366 -31.23 16.73 14.18
N ARG A 367 -31.23 15.97 15.29
CA ARG A 367 -31.34 16.56 16.63
C ARG A 367 -29.98 17.10 17.07
N PHE A 368 -30.00 18.32 17.58
CA PHE A 368 -28.86 19.00 18.20
C PHE A 368 -29.16 19.27 19.69
N LYS A 369 -28.12 19.16 20.53
CA LYS A 369 -28.12 19.55 21.95
C LYS A 369 -26.81 20.28 22.21
N MET A 370 -26.85 21.60 22.15
CA MET A 370 -25.70 22.48 22.19
C MET A 370 -25.52 23.11 23.58
N ASN A 371 -24.36 23.71 23.85
CA ASN A 371 -24.04 24.39 25.09
C ASN A 371 -24.19 25.92 24.93
N PRO A 372 -25.15 26.59 25.59
CA PRO A 372 -25.27 28.05 25.56
C PRO A 372 -23.98 28.80 25.92
N ALA A 373 -23.18 28.27 26.85
CA ALA A 373 -21.93 28.91 27.27
C ALA A 373 -20.86 28.94 26.17
N ALA A 374 -20.88 27.97 25.23
CA ALA A 374 -19.99 27.98 24.07
C ALA A 374 -20.43 29.06 23.05
N PHE A 375 -21.74 29.30 22.90
CA PHE A 375 -22.23 30.40 22.09
C PHE A 375 -21.97 31.76 22.74
N ASP A 376 -22.10 31.90 24.06
CA ASP A 376 -21.68 33.12 24.78
C ASP A 376 -20.19 33.43 24.55
N PHE A 377 -19.32 32.41 24.60
CA PHE A 377 -17.92 32.55 24.25
C PHE A 377 -17.73 33.02 22.79
N LEU A 378 -18.35 32.35 21.81
CA LEU A 378 -18.24 32.73 20.40
C LEU A 378 -18.77 34.14 20.11
N VAL A 379 -19.92 34.52 20.69
CA VAL A 379 -20.52 35.86 20.55
C VAL A 379 -19.59 36.97 21.04
N GLN A 380 -18.85 36.72 22.13
CA GLN A 380 -17.85 37.66 22.65
C GLN A 380 -16.59 37.75 21.77
N HIS A 381 -16.29 36.71 20.97
CA HIS A 381 -15.07 36.65 20.15
C HIS A 381 -15.29 37.06 18.68
N VAL A 382 -16.52 37.18 18.18
CA VAL A 382 -16.84 37.46 16.75
C VAL A 382 -15.97 38.55 16.12
N GLU A 383 -15.82 39.70 16.79
CA GLU A 383 -15.03 40.83 16.27
C GLU A 383 -13.54 40.48 16.14
N LYS A 384 -12.97 39.79 17.14
CA LYS A 384 -11.58 39.31 17.13
C LYS A 384 -11.36 38.21 16.10
N THR A 385 -12.32 37.29 15.96
CA THR A 385 -12.34 36.23 14.93
C THR A 385 -12.30 36.83 13.53
N LEU A 386 -13.18 37.78 13.23
CA LEU A 386 -13.24 38.43 11.93
C LEU A 386 -12.03 39.33 11.67
N GLN A 387 -11.54 40.07 12.67
CA GLN A 387 -10.32 40.86 12.52
C GLN A 387 -9.13 39.97 12.15
N HIS A 388 -8.92 38.84 12.83
CA HIS A 388 -7.86 37.89 12.52
C HIS A 388 -7.98 37.33 11.09
N ALA A 389 -9.18 36.89 10.69
CA ALA A 389 -9.42 36.37 9.34
C ALA A 389 -9.23 37.44 8.24
N ILE A 390 -9.57 38.70 8.51
CA ILE A 390 -9.39 39.82 7.58
C ILE A 390 -7.91 40.22 7.47
N GLU A 391 -7.25 40.48 8.61
CA GLU A 391 -5.92 41.09 8.63
C GLU A 391 -4.77 40.10 8.42
N GLU A 392 -4.91 38.83 8.86
CA GLU A 392 -3.81 37.85 8.84
C GLU A 392 -4.05 36.68 7.88
N GLU A 393 -5.26 36.09 7.84
CA GLU A 393 -5.56 35.02 6.86
C GLU A 393 -5.67 35.60 5.44
N GLU A 394 -6.38 36.72 5.29
CA GLU A 394 -6.62 37.38 4.00
C GLU A 394 -5.69 38.58 3.73
N GLY A 395 -4.89 39.04 4.70
CA GLY A 395 -3.89 40.10 4.49
C GLY A 395 -4.49 41.45 4.08
N LEU A 396 -5.71 41.75 4.51
CA LEU A 396 -6.41 43.01 4.25
C LEU A 396 -6.40 43.90 5.50
N PRO A 397 -5.80 45.10 5.44
CA PRO A 397 -5.92 46.09 6.51
C PRO A 397 -7.39 46.45 6.82
N LEU A 398 -7.76 46.48 8.10
CA LEU A 398 -9.15 46.66 8.54
C LEU A 398 -9.75 48.02 8.13
N ASP A 399 -8.92 49.06 7.96
CA ASP A 399 -9.33 50.39 7.47
C ASP A 399 -9.87 50.37 6.03
N GLN A 400 -9.55 49.33 5.26
CA GLN A 400 -10.01 49.13 3.88
C GLN A 400 -11.33 48.36 3.80
N VAL A 401 -11.92 47.95 4.93
CA VAL A 401 -13.18 47.17 4.97
C VAL A 401 -14.38 48.08 5.23
N THR A 402 -15.40 48.00 4.37
CA THR A 402 -16.55 48.92 4.43
C THR A 402 -17.77 48.38 5.17
N ASN A 403 -17.79 47.08 5.51
CA ASN A 403 -18.96 46.43 6.12
C ASN A 403 -18.65 45.51 7.31
N PHE A 404 -17.56 45.77 8.04
CA PHE A 404 -17.14 44.96 9.19
C PHE A 404 -18.28 44.77 10.21
N GLN A 405 -18.87 45.86 10.70
CA GLN A 405 -19.92 45.81 11.72
C GLN A 405 -21.21 45.11 11.24
N GLU A 406 -21.60 45.31 9.97
CA GLU A 406 -22.75 44.64 9.33
C GLU A 406 -22.62 43.10 9.47
N VAL A 407 -21.42 42.57 9.19
CA VAL A 407 -21.12 41.14 9.25
C VAL A 407 -20.95 40.65 10.70
N CYS A 408 -20.31 41.43 11.57
CA CYS A 408 -20.21 41.13 13.00
C CYS A 408 -21.61 40.92 13.61
N ASP A 409 -22.54 41.82 13.34
CA ASP A 409 -23.86 41.80 13.97
C ASP A 409 -24.78 40.75 13.34
N GLU A 410 -24.63 40.42 12.05
CA GLU A 410 -25.30 39.26 11.42
C GLU A 410 -24.86 37.93 12.07
N ILE A 411 -23.55 37.75 12.30
CA ILE A 411 -23.02 36.55 12.96
C ILE A 411 -23.50 36.46 14.41
N LYS A 412 -23.43 37.56 15.17
CA LYS A 412 -23.96 37.61 16.54
C LYS A 412 -25.46 37.29 16.59
N ALA A 413 -26.26 37.73 15.62
CA ALA A 413 -27.68 37.41 15.55
C ALA A 413 -27.94 35.90 15.34
N LYS A 414 -27.20 35.25 14.42
CA LYS A 414 -27.28 33.79 14.19
C LYS A 414 -26.85 33.00 15.43
N LEU A 415 -25.73 33.38 16.07
CA LEU A 415 -25.24 32.72 17.28
C LEU A 415 -26.18 32.86 18.48
N ASN A 416 -26.79 34.05 18.70
CA ASN A 416 -27.78 34.22 19.77
C ASN A 416 -29.05 33.38 19.52
N SER A 417 -29.52 33.26 18.27
CA SER A 417 -30.66 32.39 17.90
C SER A 417 -30.41 30.90 18.19
N LEU A 418 -29.14 30.46 18.14
CA LEU A 418 -28.71 29.11 18.54
C LEU A 418 -28.52 28.97 20.06
N LYS A 419 -28.05 30.02 20.73
CA LYS A 419 -27.90 30.09 22.19
C LYS A 419 -29.24 30.02 22.91
N ASP A 420 -30.22 30.81 22.47
CA ASP A 420 -31.54 30.94 23.11
C ASP A 420 -32.40 29.67 22.94
N VAL A 421 -32.18 28.93 21.84
CA VAL A 421 -32.83 27.64 21.58
C VAL A 421 -31.75 26.56 21.36
N PRO A 422 -31.07 26.08 22.43
CA PRO A 422 -29.90 25.20 22.31
C PRO A 422 -30.27 23.71 22.05
N ASN A 423 -31.56 23.37 22.10
CA ASN A 423 -32.07 22.05 21.75
C ASN A 423 -32.97 22.21 20.51
N ARG A 424 -32.50 21.74 19.36
CA ARG A 424 -33.14 21.93 18.05
C ARG A 424 -33.27 20.62 17.28
N ILE A 425 -34.17 20.61 16.31
CA ILE A 425 -34.28 19.59 15.26
C ILE A 425 -34.36 20.36 13.94
N GLU A 426 -33.31 20.30 13.14
CA GLU A 426 -33.19 20.97 11.85
C GLU A 426 -32.20 20.22 10.95
N CYS A 427 -32.15 20.55 9.67
CA CYS A 427 -31.20 19.93 8.76
C CYS A 427 -29.74 20.19 9.19
N PRO A 428 -28.81 19.25 8.94
CA PRO A 428 -27.39 19.43 9.20
C PRO A 428 -26.64 20.03 8.00
N LEU A 429 -25.68 20.90 8.28
CA LEU A 429 -24.58 21.21 7.37
C LEU A 429 -23.45 20.21 7.64
N ILE A 430 -23.06 19.42 6.64
CA ILE A 430 -21.98 18.41 6.75
C ILE A 430 -20.67 19.07 6.31
N TYR A 431 -19.70 19.19 7.21
CA TYR A 431 -18.41 19.83 6.96
C TYR A 431 -17.23 18.93 7.31
N HIS A 432 -16.12 19.14 6.59
CA HIS A 432 -14.79 18.68 6.95
C HIS A 432 -13.93 19.90 7.30
N LEU A 433 -13.33 19.89 8.49
CA LEU A 433 -12.47 20.95 9.02
C LEU A 433 -11.05 20.37 9.14
N ASP A 434 -10.16 20.72 8.20
CA ASP A 434 -8.85 20.08 8.00
C ASP A 434 -7.70 21.06 8.23
N VAL A 435 -6.66 20.68 8.97
CA VAL A 435 -5.51 21.57 9.19
C VAL A 435 -4.56 21.53 7.99
N GLY A 436 -4.61 22.58 7.16
CA GLY A 436 -3.88 22.70 5.91
C GLY A 436 -2.38 22.45 6.07
N ALA A 437 -1.91 21.28 5.59
CA ALA A 437 -0.53 20.81 5.76
C ALA A 437 -0.03 20.81 7.23
N MET A 438 -0.86 20.27 8.14
CA MET A 438 -0.66 20.24 9.59
C MET A 438 0.77 20.04 10.07
N TYR A 439 1.38 18.87 9.83
CA TYR A 439 2.71 18.54 10.38
C TYR A 439 3.82 19.50 9.90
N PRO A 440 3.95 19.83 8.60
CA PRO A 440 4.80 20.93 8.14
C PRO A 440 4.56 22.26 8.87
N ASN A 441 3.31 22.68 9.07
CA ASN A 441 3.02 23.96 9.71
C ASN A 441 3.26 23.95 11.24
N ILE A 442 3.12 22.80 11.92
CA ILE A 442 3.56 22.60 13.31
C ILE A 442 5.09 22.68 13.41
N ILE A 443 5.81 22.04 12.48
CA ILE A 443 7.28 22.10 12.35
C ILE A 443 7.76 23.54 12.19
N LEU A 444 7.13 24.28 11.27
CA LEU A 444 7.45 25.68 11.03
C LEU A 444 7.18 26.55 12.24
N THR A 445 5.98 26.46 12.85
CA THR A 445 5.57 27.25 14.02
C THR A 445 6.51 27.07 15.22
N ASN A 446 6.86 25.82 15.53
CA ASN A 446 7.65 25.51 16.73
C ASN A 446 9.16 25.45 16.47
N ARG A 447 9.59 25.77 15.23
CA ARG A 447 11.00 25.76 14.77
C ARG A 447 11.67 24.39 14.95
N LEU A 448 10.90 23.31 14.71
CA LEU A 448 11.31 21.94 15.00
C LEU A 448 12.27 21.42 13.93
N GLN A 449 13.44 20.97 14.37
CA GLN A 449 14.43 20.29 13.52
C GLN A 449 15.33 19.41 14.40
N PRO A 450 15.90 18.30 13.89
CA PRO A 450 16.62 17.34 14.73
C PRO A 450 17.83 17.94 15.45
N SER A 451 18.57 18.86 14.82
CA SER A 451 19.70 19.57 15.45
C SER A 451 19.30 20.53 16.57
N ALA A 452 18.04 20.98 16.63
CA ALA A 452 17.57 21.89 17.68
C ALA A 452 17.11 21.16 18.95
N MET A 453 17.02 19.83 18.94
CA MET A 453 16.66 19.02 20.11
C MET A 453 17.89 18.91 21.02
N VAL A 454 17.98 19.78 22.03
CA VAL A 454 19.15 19.88 22.91
C VAL A 454 18.88 19.27 24.29
N ASP A 455 19.88 18.58 24.82
CA ASP A 455 19.90 18.12 26.19
C ASP A 455 20.42 19.22 27.15
N GLU A 456 20.36 18.95 28.46
CA GLU A 456 20.80 19.92 29.46
C GLU A 456 22.31 20.19 29.40
N ALA A 457 23.14 19.21 29.00
CA ALA A 457 24.58 19.39 28.88
C ALA A 457 24.97 20.29 27.70
N THR A 458 24.40 20.05 26.51
CA THR A 458 24.61 20.89 25.32
C THR A 458 24.09 22.30 25.54
N CYS A 459 22.93 22.44 26.21
CA CYS A 459 22.38 23.75 26.54
C CYS A 459 23.23 24.48 27.60
N ALA A 460 23.77 23.77 28.60
CA ALA A 460 24.67 24.34 29.61
C ALA A 460 25.99 24.85 29.01
N ALA A 461 26.53 24.18 27.98
CA ALA A 461 27.76 24.55 27.29
C ALA A 461 27.61 25.72 26.28
N CYS A 462 26.40 26.25 26.07
CA CYS A 462 26.12 27.27 25.07
C CYS A 462 26.38 28.70 25.58
N ASP A 463 27.14 29.51 24.83
CA ASP A 463 27.45 30.93 25.15
C ASP A 463 26.21 31.84 25.31
N PHE A 464 25.05 31.39 24.81
CA PHE A 464 23.77 32.08 24.94
C PHE A 464 22.99 31.71 26.20
N ASN A 465 23.43 30.71 26.98
CA ASN A 465 22.79 30.28 28.23
C ASN A 465 23.06 31.28 29.38
N LYS A 466 22.40 32.43 29.30
CA LYS A 466 22.53 33.56 30.23
C LYS A 466 21.20 33.77 31.00
N PRO A 467 21.22 34.33 32.21
CA PRO A 467 20.00 34.69 32.93
C PRO A 467 19.07 35.54 32.05
N GLY A 468 17.82 35.11 31.88
CA GLY A 468 16.85 35.75 30.98
C GLY A 468 16.84 35.27 29.52
N ALA A 469 17.62 34.24 29.15
CA ALA A 469 17.63 33.70 27.79
C ALA A 469 16.31 32.98 27.41
N ASN A 470 15.46 33.66 26.64
CA ASN A 470 14.16 33.14 26.17
C ASN A 470 14.26 32.23 24.91
N CYS A 471 15.31 31.43 24.77
CA CYS A 471 15.55 30.59 23.58
C CYS A 471 15.35 29.08 23.82
N GLN A 472 14.97 28.68 25.03
CA GLN A 472 14.77 27.29 25.46
C GLN A 472 13.27 26.93 25.42
N ARG A 473 12.71 26.66 24.23
CA ARG A 473 11.30 26.26 24.11
C ARG A 473 11.16 24.82 24.58
N ARG A 474 10.48 24.56 25.70
CA ARG A 474 10.23 23.20 26.21
C ARG A 474 8.89 22.70 25.68
N MET A 475 8.85 21.50 25.10
CA MET A 475 7.62 20.89 24.60
C MET A 475 7.48 19.44 25.07
N THR A 476 6.24 19.06 25.37
CA THR A 476 5.85 17.70 25.75
C THR A 476 5.63 16.81 24.53
N TRP A 477 5.87 15.52 24.70
CA TRP A 477 5.51 14.46 23.76
C TRP A 477 5.31 13.13 24.51
N GLN A 478 4.65 12.16 23.86
CA GLN A 478 4.40 10.85 24.46
C GLN A 478 5.27 9.77 23.79
N TRP A 479 6.28 9.29 24.52
CA TRP A 479 7.06 8.10 24.15
C TRP A 479 6.25 6.84 24.41
N ARG A 480 6.46 5.82 23.59
CA ARG A 480 5.83 4.50 23.68
C ARG A 480 6.86 3.40 23.43
N GLY A 481 7.26 2.73 24.50
CA GLY A 481 8.08 1.52 24.44
C GLY A 481 7.24 0.24 24.45
N GLU A 482 7.71 -0.77 23.73
CA GLU A 482 7.27 -2.15 23.87
C GLU A 482 8.48 -3.02 24.24
N PHE A 483 8.54 -3.46 25.50
CA PHE A 483 9.67 -4.20 26.08
C PHE A 483 9.28 -5.60 26.53
N MET A 484 10.26 -6.50 26.63
CA MET A 484 10.06 -7.84 27.18
C MET A 484 10.11 -7.80 28.72
N PRO A 485 9.14 -8.39 29.45
CA PRO A 485 8.99 -8.22 30.90
C PRO A 485 10.06 -8.90 31.76
N ALA A 486 11.00 -9.64 31.16
CA ALA A 486 12.13 -10.21 31.88
C ALA A 486 13.08 -9.10 32.36
N SER A 487 13.62 -9.26 33.57
CA SER A 487 14.58 -8.33 34.16
C SER A 487 15.98 -8.49 33.58
N ARG A 488 16.84 -7.47 33.78
CA ARG A 488 18.24 -7.47 33.35
C ARG A 488 19.02 -8.72 33.77
N SER A 489 18.78 -9.27 34.96
CA SER A 489 19.48 -10.47 35.45
C SER A 489 18.99 -11.76 34.79
N GLU A 490 17.73 -11.83 34.36
CA GLU A 490 17.19 -12.94 33.57
C GLU A 490 17.64 -12.85 32.11
N TYR A 491 17.75 -11.63 31.57
CA TYR A 491 18.35 -11.37 30.26
C TYR A 491 19.83 -11.78 30.21
N HIS A 492 20.67 -11.30 31.14
CA HIS A 492 22.08 -11.70 31.23
C HIS A 492 22.25 -13.23 31.35
N ARG A 493 21.35 -13.92 32.08
CA ARG A 493 21.35 -15.40 32.18
C ARG A 493 21.04 -16.07 30.85
N ILE A 494 20.22 -15.45 29.99
CA ILE A 494 19.93 -15.94 28.64
C ILE A 494 21.12 -15.71 27.70
N GLN A 495 21.85 -14.59 27.85
CA GLN A 495 23.10 -14.37 27.12
C GLN A 495 24.14 -15.46 27.46
N GLN A 496 24.36 -15.72 28.75
CA GLN A 496 25.24 -16.81 29.23
C GLN A 496 24.84 -18.21 28.74
N GLN A 497 23.55 -18.47 28.53
CA GLN A 497 23.10 -19.72 27.90
C GLN A 497 23.49 -19.77 26.42
N LEU A 498 23.25 -18.68 25.67
CA LEU A 498 23.58 -18.60 24.25
C LEU A 498 25.10 -18.62 24.00
N GLU A 499 25.92 -18.04 24.87
CA GLU A 499 27.38 -18.14 24.85
C GLU A 499 27.89 -19.59 24.91
N SER A 500 27.14 -20.49 25.56
CA SER A 500 27.45 -21.93 25.65
C SER A 500 26.93 -22.77 24.48
N GLU A 501 26.10 -22.20 23.60
CA GLU A 501 25.48 -22.88 22.47
C GLU A 501 26.32 -22.76 21.18
N LYS A 502 26.03 -23.64 20.21
CA LYS A 502 26.63 -23.62 18.87
C LYS A 502 25.59 -23.30 17.82
N PHE A 503 25.97 -22.47 16.85
CA PHE A 503 25.09 -21.85 15.88
C PHE A 503 25.43 -22.31 14.45
N PRO A 504 24.49 -22.15 13.49
CA PRO A 504 24.73 -22.54 12.10
C PRO A 504 25.96 -21.86 11.48
N PRO A 505 26.66 -22.55 10.56
CA PRO A 505 27.74 -21.94 9.79
C PRO A 505 27.24 -20.77 8.94
N LEU A 506 28.15 -19.88 8.56
CA LEU A 506 27.84 -18.73 7.69
C LEU A 506 27.56 -19.16 6.23
N PHE A 507 28.15 -20.28 5.81
CA PHE A 507 27.99 -20.89 4.49
C PHE A 507 27.52 -22.35 4.64
N PRO A 508 26.85 -22.93 3.62
CA PRO A 508 26.63 -24.38 3.55
C PRO A 508 27.93 -25.15 3.79
N ASP A 509 27.83 -26.29 4.48
CA ASP A 509 28.92 -27.21 4.82
C ASP A 509 30.08 -26.65 5.68
N GLY A 510 29.95 -25.43 6.22
CA GLY A 510 30.91 -24.86 7.17
C GLY A 510 30.81 -25.43 8.60
N PRO A 511 31.82 -25.18 9.47
CA PRO A 511 31.77 -25.56 10.88
C PRO A 511 30.78 -24.70 11.69
N PRO A 512 30.13 -25.25 12.74
CA PRO A 512 29.19 -24.50 13.56
C PRO A 512 29.90 -23.46 14.44
N ARG A 513 29.39 -22.23 14.41
CA ARG A 513 29.96 -21.03 15.05
C ARG A 513 29.64 -20.94 16.54
N ALA A 514 30.51 -20.29 17.31
CA ALA A 514 30.24 -19.81 18.67
C ALA A 514 29.49 -18.47 18.65
N PHE A 515 28.83 -18.12 19.75
CA PHE A 515 28.00 -16.90 19.83
C PHE A 515 28.75 -15.60 19.48
N HIS A 516 30.00 -15.48 19.93
CA HIS A 516 30.84 -14.29 19.68
C HIS A 516 31.36 -14.19 18.23
N GLU A 517 31.27 -15.27 17.43
CA GLU A 517 31.61 -15.28 16.00
C GLU A 517 30.40 -14.91 15.11
N LEU A 518 29.22 -14.72 15.72
CA LEU A 518 28.04 -14.19 15.05
C LEU A 518 28.13 -12.65 14.95
N SER A 519 27.53 -12.09 13.90
CA SER A 519 27.33 -10.65 13.81
C SER A 519 26.40 -10.12 14.93
N ARG A 520 26.52 -8.84 15.29
CA ARG A 520 25.66 -8.22 16.34
C ARG A 520 24.16 -8.38 16.05
N GLU A 521 23.75 -8.37 14.79
CA GLU A 521 22.36 -8.60 14.39
C GLU A 521 21.94 -10.07 14.63
N GLU A 522 22.78 -11.04 14.25
CA GLU A 522 22.54 -12.47 14.54
C GLU A 522 22.45 -12.73 16.05
N GLN A 523 23.41 -12.21 16.83
CA GLN A 523 23.41 -12.31 18.29
C GLN A 523 22.09 -11.81 18.88
N ALA A 524 21.71 -10.57 18.54
CA ALA A 524 20.50 -9.93 19.04
C ALA A 524 19.21 -10.68 18.63
N LYS A 525 19.19 -11.28 17.44
CA LYS A 525 18.07 -12.09 16.91
C LYS A 525 17.91 -13.41 17.68
N TYR A 526 19.00 -14.08 18.05
CA TYR A 526 18.95 -15.27 18.91
C TYR A 526 18.57 -14.92 20.36
N GLU A 527 19.12 -13.85 20.91
CA GLU A 527 18.76 -13.31 22.23
C GLU A 527 17.27 -12.99 22.33
N LYS A 528 16.73 -12.14 21.44
CA LYS A 528 15.30 -11.79 21.41
C LYS A 528 14.40 -13.02 21.27
N LYS A 529 14.78 -14.00 20.42
CA LYS A 529 14.01 -15.25 20.29
C LYS A 529 13.97 -16.04 21.59
N ARG A 530 15.12 -16.24 22.25
CA ARG A 530 15.22 -16.98 23.52
C ARG A 530 14.50 -16.24 24.65
N LEU A 531 14.63 -14.92 24.71
CA LEU A 531 13.96 -14.04 25.67
C LEU A 531 12.43 -14.08 25.48
N ALA A 532 11.93 -14.01 24.25
CA ALA A 532 10.50 -14.11 23.96
C ALA A 532 9.90 -15.47 24.37
N ASP A 533 10.62 -16.58 24.14
CA ASP A 533 10.21 -17.92 24.57
C ASP A 533 10.26 -18.09 26.10
N TYR A 534 11.22 -17.43 26.78
CA TYR A 534 11.26 -17.34 28.24
C TYR A 534 10.08 -16.52 28.79
N CYS A 535 9.83 -15.32 28.26
CA CYS A 535 8.75 -14.44 28.70
C CYS A 535 7.38 -15.10 28.53
N ARG A 536 7.15 -15.81 27.42
CA ARG A 536 5.92 -16.60 27.19
C ARG A 536 5.69 -17.67 28.26
N LYS A 537 6.76 -18.28 28.79
CA LYS A 537 6.69 -19.30 29.86
C LYS A 537 6.55 -18.69 31.25
N ALA A 538 7.37 -17.70 31.59
CA ALA A 538 7.44 -17.11 32.93
C ALA A 538 6.31 -16.11 33.22
N TYR A 539 6.04 -15.18 32.31
CA TYR A 539 5.09 -14.08 32.50
C TYR A 539 3.75 -14.28 31.76
N LYS A 540 3.61 -15.35 30.98
CA LYS A 540 2.45 -15.65 30.10
C LYS A 540 2.15 -14.57 29.03
N LYS A 541 3.08 -13.62 28.84
CA LYS A 541 3.05 -12.54 27.85
C LYS A 541 4.47 -12.32 27.33
N ILE A 542 4.61 -11.96 26.05
CA ILE A 542 5.93 -11.75 25.42
C ILE A 542 6.40 -10.30 25.65
N HIS A 543 5.48 -9.33 25.60
CA HIS A 543 5.78 -7.90 25.68
C HIS A 543 4.91 -7.18 26.73
N VAL A 544 5.32 -5.96 27.07
CA VAL A 544 4.57 -4.96 27.81
C VAL A 544 4.72 -3.63 27.07
N THR A 545 3.60 -2.97 26.78
CA THR A 545 3.59 -1.58 26.29
C THR A 545 3.53 -0.62 27.47
N LYS A 546 4.38 0.41 27.46
CA LYS A 546 4.39 1.54 28.41
C LYS A 546 4.35 2.84 27.60
N VAL A 547 3.57 3.80 28.05
CA VAL A 547 3.49 5.15 27.48
C VAL A 547 3.94 6.12 28.56
N GLU A 548 4.83 7.04 28.20
CA GLU A 548 5.44 8.01 29.10
C GLU A 548 5.36 9.39 28.46
N GLU A 549 4.92 10.39 29.22
CA GLU A 549 5.07 11.78 28.80
C GLU A 549 6.51 12.23 29.08
N ARG A 550 7.16 12.81 28.08
CA ARG A 550 8.53 13.31 28.11
C ARG A 550 8.56 14.76 27.66
N VAL A 551 9.58 15.50 28.10
CA VAL A 551 9.79 16.91 27.75
C VAL A 551 11.15 17.06 27.08
N THR A 552 11.19 17.68 25.90
CA THR A 552 12.43 18.00 25.18
C THR A 552 12.57 19.51 25.04
N THR A 553 13.81 20.01 25.04
CA THR A 553 14.12 21.43 24.86
C THR A 553 14.52 21.70 23.41
N ILE A 554 13.85 22.65 22.77
CA ILE A 554 14.09 23.05 21.38
C ILE A 554 14.80 24.41 21.37
N CYS A 555 16.06 24.41 20.93
CA CYS A 555 16.87 25.61 20.78
C CYS A 555 16.32 26.52 19.68
N GLN A 556 15.73 27.66 20.06
CA GLN A 556 15.18 28.63 19.10
C GLN A 556 16.27 29.44 18.36
N ARG A 557 17.57 29.20 18.63
CA ARG A 557 18.70 29.89 17.98
C ARG A 557 19.52 29.01 17.02
N GLU A 558 19.26 27.71 16.98
CA GLU A 558 19.99 26.77 16.12
C GLU A 558 19.90 27.15 14.63
N ASN A 559 20.90 26.81 13.81
CA ASN A 559 20.89 27.10 12.37
C ASN A 559 19.65 26.50 11.70
N SER A 560 18.79 27.34 11.13
CA SER A 560 17.43 27.01 10.72
C SER A 560 17.31 26.26 9.38
N PHE A 561 18.42 25.83 8.75
CA PHE A 561 18.43 25.26 7.39
C PHE A 561 17.31 24.23 7.12
N TYR A 562 16.97 23.37 8.09
CA TYR A 562 15.91 22.37 7.96
C TYR A 562 14.52 23.02 7.91
N VAL A 563 14.22 23.90 8.88
CA VAL A 563 12.96 24.65 8.96
C VAL A 563 12.80 25.56 7.73
N ASP A 564 13.89 26.21 7.30
CA ASP A 564 13.91 27.07 6.12
C ASP A 564 13.68 26.27 4.82
N THR A 565 14.22 25.04 4.74
CA THR A 565 13.92 24.11 3.64
C THR A 565 12.44 23.77 3.58
N VAL A 566 11.83 23.43 4.73
CA VAL A 566 10.38 23.14 4.82
C VAL A 566 9.56 24.36 4.41
N ARG A 567 9.93 25.56 4.88
CA ARG A 567 9.22 26.82 4.56
C ARG A 567 9.28 27.10 3.07
N ALA A 568 10.48 27.08 2.50
CA ALA A 568 10.70 27.31 1.07
C ALA A 568 10.02 26.26 0.17
N PHE A 569 9.72 25.05 0.66
CA PHE A 569 8.95 24.04 -0.07
C PHE A 569 7.44 24.23 0.04
N ARG A 570 6.94 24.61 1.23
CA ARG A 570 5.53 24.99 1.42
C ARG A 570 5.17 26.20 0.55
N ASP A 571 6.00 27.23 0.56
CA ASP A 571 5.71 28.50 -0.08
C ASP A 571 5.78 28.37 -1.61
N ARG A 572 6.77 27.63 -2.16
CA ARG A 572 6.79 27.22 -3.58
C ARG A 572 5.56 26.39 -3.97
N ARG A 573 5.10 25.47 -3.11
CA ARG A 573 3.85 24.72 -3.36
C ARG A 573 2.65 25.65 -3.47
N TYR A 574 2.56 26.69 -2.64
CA TYR A 574 1.48 27.68 -2.71
C TYR A 574 1.58 28.57 -3.96
N GLU A 575 2.79 28.96 -4.37
CA GLU A 575 3.02 29.63 -5.66
C GLU A 575 2.50 28.78 -6.83
N PHE A 576 2.86 27.49 -6.88
CA PHE A 576 2.38 26.57 -7.93
C PHE A 576 0.86 26.27 -7.82
N LYS A 577 0.28 26.15 -6.61
CA LYS A 577 -1.20 26.07 -6.39
C LYS A 577 -1.90 27.32 -6.96
N GLY A 578 -1.29 28.49 -6.79
CA GLY A 578 -1.77 29.77 -7.35
C GLY A 578 -1.64 29.86 -8.87
N LEU A 579 -0.48 29.52 -9.42
CA LEU A 579 -0.22 29.53 -10.86
C LEU A 579 -1.12 28.53 -11.60
N HIS A 580 -1.32 27.31 -11.08
CA HIS A 580 -2.30 26.36 -11.60
C HIS A 580 -3.71 26.99 -11.67
N LYS A 581 -4.18 27.64 -10.61
CA LYS A 581 -5.49 28.33 -10.58
C LYS A 581 -5.59 29.50 -11.59
N VAL A 582 -4.48 30.15 -11.93
CA VAL A 582 -4.41 31.19 -12.98
C VAL A 582 -4.43 30.57 -14.38
N TRP A 583 -3.62 29.54 -14.62
CA TRP A 583 -3.53 28.90 -15.95
C TRP A 583 -4.79 28.10 -16.30
N LYS A 584 -5.46 27.49 -15.34
CA LYS A 584 -6.80 26.90 -15.52
C LYS A 584 -7.83 27.93 -16.02
N LYS A 585 -7.84 29.14 -15.43
CA LYS A 585 -8.70 30.25 -15.90
C LYS A 585 -8.32 30.73 -17.31
N LYS A 586 -7.02 30.80 -17.62
CA LYS A 586 -6.55 31.12 -18.98
C LYS A 586 -6.97 30.07 -19.99
N LEU A 587 -6.91 28.78 -19.65
CA LEU A 587 -7.37 27.71 -20.52
C LEU A 587 -8.87 27.82 -20.82
N SER A 588 -9.71 28.10 -19.82
CA SER A 588 -11.15 28.36 -20.06
C SER A 588 -11.36 29.50 -21.06
N ALA A 589 -10.70 30.65 -20.84
CA ALA A 589 -10.79 31.78 -21.76
C ALA A 589 -10.22 31.49 -23.17
N ALA A 590 -9.14 30.71 -23.27
CA ALA A 590 -8.56 30.30 -24.56
C ALA A 590 -9.49 29.35 -25.34
N VAL A 591 -10.19 28.45 -24.63
CA VAL A 591 -11.21 27.57 -25.22
C VAL A 591 -12.43 28.39 -25.69
N GLU A 592 -12.82 29.43 -24.96
CA GLU A 592 -13.86 30.38 -25.38
C GLU A 592 -13.46 31.21 -26.61
N THR A 593 -12.17 31.54 -26.80
CA THR A 593 -11.69 32.27 -27.99
C THR A 593 -11.35 31.38 -29.19
N GLY A 594 -11.15 30.07 -28.99
CA GLY A 594 -10.97 29.10 -30.07
C GLY A 594 -9.57 29.02 -30.71
N ASP A 595 -8.55 29.68 -30.14
CA ASP A 595 -7.17 29.58 -30.63
C ASP A 595 -6.54 28.24 -30.19
N ALA A 596 -6.45 27.29 -31.12
CA ALA A 596 -5.88 25.97 -30.87
C ALA A 596 -4.41 26.00 -30.38
N SER A 597 -3.63 27.03 -30.75
CA SER A 597 -2.23 27.16 -30.34
C SER A 597 -2.11 27.64 -28.89
N GLU A 598 -2.88 28.67 -28.51
CA GLU A 598 -2.93 29.16 -27.14
C GLU A 598 -3.64 28.18 -26.19
N VAL A 599 -4.64 27.43 -26.68
CA VAL A 599 -5.26 26.32 -25.94
C VAL A 599 -4.24 25.21 -25.64
N LYS A 600 -3.45 24.76 -26.63
CA LYS A 600 -2.38 23.76 -26.41
C LYS A 600 -1.37 24.28 -25.37
N ARG A 601 -0.93 25.53 -25.50
CA ARG A 601 0.03 26.15 -24.59
C ARG A 601 -0.53 26.27 -23.16
N CYS A 602 -1.78 26.72 -23.00
CA CYS A 602 -2.43 26.82 -21.70
C CYS A 602 -2.66 25.46 -21.04
N LYS A 603 -3.04 24.41 -21.80
CA LYS A 603 -3.20 23.04 -21.31
C LYS A 603 -1.87 22.48 -20.80
N ASN A 604 -0.78 22.69 -21.54
CA ASN A 604 0.56 22.29 -21.10
C ASN A 604 0.99 22.99 -19.80
N MET A 605 0.72 24.30 -19.66
CA MET A 605 1.05 25.04 -18.44
C MET A 605 0.16 24.67 -17.25
N GLU A 606 -1.12 24.34 -17.44
CA GLU A 606 -1.99 23.80 -16.39
C GLU A 606 -1.41 22.48 -15.82
N ILE A 607 -1.08 21.53 -16.71
CA ILE A 607 -0.48 20.22 -16.35
C ILE A 607 0.86 20.39 -15.64
N LEU A 608 1.71 21.32 -16.11
CA LEU A 608 3.01 21.61 -15.51
C LEU A 608 2.88 22.11 -14.07
N TYR A 609 2.00 23.09 -13.81
CA TYR A 609 1.85 23.66 -12.47
C TYR A 609 1.11 22.74 -11.49
N ASP A 610 0.15 21.94 -11.95
CA ASP A 610 -0.44 20.91 -11.10
C ASP A 610 0.60 19.83 -10.73
N SER A 611 1.40 19.37 -11.70
CA SER A 611 2.49 18.43 -11.45
C SER A 611 3.54 18.99 -10.48
N LEU A 612 3.88 20.28 -10.60
CA LEU A 612 4.80 20.96 -9.67
C LEU A 612 4.24 21.06 -8.25
N GLN A 613 2.96 21.43 -8.05
CA GLN A 613 2.38 21.49 -6.70
C GLN A 613 2.19 20.11 -6.07
N LEU A 614 1.85 19.09 -6.87
CA LEU A 614 1.78 17.69 -6.41
C LEU A 614 3.15 17.12 -6.04
N ALA A 615 4.20 17.40 -6.82
CA ALA A 615 5.58 17.03 -6.50
C ALA A 615 6.02 17.64 -5.17
N HIS A 616 5.74 18.94 -4.96
CA HIS A 616 6.02 19.59 -3.68
C HIS A 616 5.14 19.03 -2.54
N LYS A 617 3.88 18.64 -2.78
CA LYS A 617 3.02 17.97 -1.77
C LYS A 617 3.63 16.65 -1.28
N CYS A 618 4.15 15.83 -2.20
CA CYS A 618 4.76 14.53 -1.85
C CYS A 618 6.02 14.72 -0.97
N ILE A 619 6.91 15.64 -1.35
CA ILE A 619 8.12 15.95 -0.56
C ILE A 619 7.78 16.64 0.76
N LEU A 620 6.84 17.60 0.76
CA LEU A 620 6.42 18.34 1.96
C LEU A 620 5.88 17.42 3.06
N ASN A 621 5.02 16.46 2.69
CA ASN A 621 4.51 15.45 3.62
C ASN A 621 5.61 14.47 4.09
N SER A 622 6.72 14.35 3.34
CA SER A 622 7.81 13.41 3.64
C SER A 622 8.83 13.95 4.66
N PHE A 623 8.94 15.27 4.91
CA PHE A 623 9.88 15.80 5.92
C PHE A 623 9.61 15.26 7.33
N TYR A 624 8.34 15.19 7.75
CA TYR A 624 7.97 14.60 9.05
C TYR A 624 8.28 13.10 9.09
N GLY A 625 7.99 12.36 8.01
CA GLY A 625 8.29 10.92 7.94
C GLY A 625 9.79 10.62 7.88
N TYR A 626 10.59 11.56 7.37
CA TYR A 626 12.05 11.40 7.20
C TYR A 626 12.80 11.34 8.52
N VAL A 627 12.47 12.17 9.53
CA VAL A 627 13.22 12.18 10.81
C VAL A 627 13.05 10.90 11.63
N MET A 628 12.17 9.99 11.21
CA MET A 628 11.98 8.65 11.77
C MET A 628 12.39 7.50 10.84
N ARG A 629 12.93 7.80 9.65
CA ARG A 629 13.45 6.79 8.71
C ARG A 629 14.73 6.16 9.29
N LYS A 630 14.79 4.83 9.33
CA LYS A 630 16.03 4.10 9.65
C LYS A 630 17.15 4.51 8.68
N GLY A 631 18.33 4.82 9.20
CA GLY A 631 19.44 5.33 8.39
C GLY A 631 19.23 6.73 7.82
N ALA A 632 18.32 7.55 8.38
CA ALA A 632 18.33 9.00 8.15
C ALA A 632 19.59 9.65 8.74
N ARG A 633 20.09 10.72 8.11
CA ARG A 633 21.16 11.56 8.71
C ARG A 633 20.64 12.48 9.81
N TRP A 634 19.46 13.07 9.62
CA TRP A 634 18.81 13.94 10.61
C TRP A 634 17.65 13.18 11.24
N TYR A 635 17.98 12.21 12.10
CA TYR A 635 17.02 11.42 12.86
C TYR A 635 16.66 12.10 14.19
N SER A 636 15.40 12.07 14.59
CA SER A 636 14.95 12.42 15.95
C SER A 636 13.54 11.86 16.20
N MET A 637 13.41 11.09 17.28
CA MET A 637 12.11 10.57 17.73
C MET A 637 11.32 11.64 18.50
N GLU A 638 12.04 12.50 19.21
CA GLU A 638 11.54 13.63 19.99
C GLU A 638 10.77 14.58 19.08
N MET A 639 11.38 14.97 17.95
CA MET A 639 10.76 15.84 16.96
C MET A 639 9.45 15.26 16.42
N ALA A 640 9.45 13.99 16.01
CA ALA A 640 8.24 13.34 15.49
C ALA A 640 7.15 13.20 16.57
N GLY A 641 7.55 12.87 17.80
CA GLY A 641 6.66 12.80 18.96
C GLY A 641 6.02 14.15 19.30
N ILE A 642 6.80 15.24 19.30
CA ILE A 642 6.30 16.60 19.52
C ILE A 642 5.31 17.00 18.42
N VAL A 643 5.61 16.71 17.15
CA VAL A 643 4.72 17.02 16.02
C VAL A 643 3.37 16.29 16.17
N CYS A 644 3.38 14.98 16.43
CA CYS A 644 2.13 14.23 16.62
C CYS A 644 1.37 14.64 17.89
N PHE A 645 2.05 14.88 19.01
CA PHE A 645 1.38 15.28 20.26
C PHE A 645 0.78 16.69 20.16
N THR A 646 1.50 17.64 19.56
CA THR A 646 0.98 18.99 19.29
C THR A 646 -0.23 18.94 18.36
N GLY A 647 -0.16 18.14 17.28
CA GLY A 647 -1.28 17.97 16.35
C GLY A 647 -2.50 17.31 17.01
N ALA A 648 -2.30 16.28 17.82
CA ALA A 648 -3.37 15.64 18.60
C ALA A 648 -4.06 16.63 19.55
N ASN A 649 -3.31 17.51 20.21
CA ASN A 649 -3.86 18.52 21.12
C ASN A 649 -4.68 19.59 20.37
N ILE A 650 -4.21 20.05 19.19
CA ILE A 650 -4.96 20.97 18.33
C ILE A 650 -6.33 20.39 17.95
N ILE A 651 -6.34 19.15 17.44
CA ILE A 651 -7.56 18.51 16.96
C ILE A 651 -8.49 18.12 18.13
N THR A 652 -7.95 17.73 19.28
CA THR A 652 -8.75 17.50 20.51
C THR A 652 -9.46 18.77 20.97
N GLN A 653 -8.78 19.92 21.00
CA GLN A 653 -9.40 21.20 21.37
C GLN A 653 -10.46 21.67 20.36
N ALA A 654 -10.19 21.55 19.05
CA ALA A 654 -11.17 21.84 18.02
C ALA A 654 -12.42 20.94 18.16
N ARG A 655 -12.22 19.64 18.39
CA ARG A 655 -13.29 18.66 18.65
C ARG A 655 -14.09 18.99 19.93
N GLU A 656 -13.44 19.51 20.98
CA GLU A 656 -14.09 19.96 22.21
C GLU A 656 -14.98 21.20 22.01
N LEU A 657 -14.65 22.11 21.09
CA LEU A 657 -15.59 23.16 20.68
C LEU A 657 -16.74 22.58 19.83
N ILE A 658 -16.43 21.78 18.80
CA ILE A 658 -17.42 21.25 17.86
C ILE A 658 -18.46 20.35 18.55
N GLU A 659 -18.08 19.61 19.61
CA GLU A 659 -19.02 18.85 20.45
C GLU A 659 -20.01 19.73 21.26
N GLN A 660 -19.66 21.01 21.49
CA GLN A 660 -20.51 21.94 22.23
C GLN A 660 -21.46 22.75 21.32
N ILE A 661 -21.14 22.94 20.05
CA ILE A 661 -21.94 23.74 19.10
C ILE A 661 -22.58 22.92 17.96
N GLY A 662 -22.19 21.66 17.80
CA GLY A 662 -22.67 20.75 16.76
C GLY A 662 -22.51 19.29 17.19
N ARG A 663 -22.23 18.39 16.24
CA ARG A 663 -21.93 16.97 16.51
C ARG A 663 -20.74 16.50 15.66
N PRO A 664 -19.55 16.24 16.24
CA PRO A 664 -18.44 15.63 15.52
C PRO A 664 -18.74 14.13 15.26
N LEU A 665 -18.46 13.67 14.04
CA LEU A 665 -18.81 12.33 13.55
C LEU A 665 -17.59 11.41 13.49
N GLU A 666 -16.50 11.89 12.91
CA GLU A 666 -15.21 11.22 12.81
C GLU A 666 -14.09 12.25 12.90
N LEU A 667 -12.94 11.80 13.39
CA LEU A 667 -11.74 12.59 13.63
C LEU A 667 -10.59 11.75 13.08
N ASP A 668 -9.86 12.26 12.10
CA ASP A 668 -8.72 11.58 11.52
C ASP A 668 -7.50 12.49 11.41
N THR A 669 -6.57 12.36 12.35
CA THR A 669 -5.18 12.86 12.32
C THR A 669 -5.04 14.38 12.25
N ASP A 670 -5.44 14.97 11.14
CA ASP A 670 -5.38 16.38 10.75
C ASP A 670 -6.76 17.00 10.50
N GLY A 671 -7.83 16.20 10.38
CA GLY A 671 -9.19 16.69 10.09
C GLY A 671 -10.32 16.17 11.00
N ILE A 672 -11.40 16.95 11.07
CA ILE A 672 -12.66 16.63 11.78
C ILE A 672 -13.83 16.64 10.80
N TRP A 673 -14.57 15.53 10.72
CA TRP A 673 -15.89 15.47 10.09
C TRP A 673 -16.96 15.81 11.12
N CYS A 674 -17.82 16.78 10.84
CA CYS A 674 -18.89 17.17 11.75
C CYS A 674 -20.18 17.56 11.05
N VAL A 675 -21.28 17.55 11.81
CA VAL A 675 -22.50 18.27 11.43
C VAL A 675 -22.74 19.46 12.33
N LEU A 676 -23.02 20.61 11.71
CA LEU A 676 -23.49 21.83 12.35
C LEU A 676 -24.99 22.05 12.03
N PRO A 677 -25.75 22.83 12.82
CA PRO A 677 -27.12 23.19 12.48
C PRO A 677 -27.17 24.07 11.23
N ASN A 678 -28.19 23.92 10.36
CA ASN A 678 -28.38 24.80 9.19
C ASN A 678 -28.60 26.29 9.54
N SER A 679 -28.90 26.62 10.79
CA SER A 679 -28.97 28.01 11.28
C SER A 679 -27.60 28.60 11.68
N PHE A 680 -26.51 27.84 11.57
CA PHE A 680 -25.16 28.26 11.98
C PHE A 680 -24.56 29.30 11.02
N PRO A 681 -23.76 30.27 11.50
CA PRO A 681 -23.02 31.18 10.63
C PRO A 681 -21.99 30.44 9.75
N GLU A 682 -22.27 30.35 8.45
CA GLU A 682 -21.37 29.77 7.43
C GLU A 682 -20.41 30.81 6.82
N ASN A 683 -20.75 31.31 5.61
CA ASN A 683 -19.86 32.10 4.76
C ASN A 683 -20.37 33.54 4.61
N PHE A 684 -19.49 34.52 4.78
CA PHE A 684 -19.84 35.95 4.79
C PHE A 684 -18.95 36.74 3.83
N VAL A 685 -19.50 37.76 3.17
CA VAL A 685 -18.77 38.55 2.17
C VAL A 685 -18.33 39.90 2.74
N ILE A 686 -17.03 40.00 2.97
CA ILE A 686 -16.34 41.25 3.30
C ILE A 686 -16.18 42.07 2.02
N LYS A 687 -16.59 43.34 2.07
CA LYS A 687 -16.50 44.33 1.00
C LYS A 687 -15.31 45.24 1.31
N SER A 688 -14.41 45.46 0.35
CA SER A 688 -13.22 46.29 0.54
C SER A 688 -13.02 47.32 -0.56
N THR A 689 -12.37 48.44 -0.21
CA THR A 689 -11.85 49.43 -1.16
C THR A 689 -10.61 48.94 -1.93
N ASN A 690 -10.03 47.81 -1.53
CA ASN A 690 -8.81 47.27 -2.12
C ASN A 690 -9.05 46.72 -3.55
N ILE A 691 -8.40 47.32 -4.55
CA ILE A 691 -8.54 46.99 -5.97
C ILE A 691 -8.21 45.51 -6.28
N LYS A 692 -7.31 44.87 -5.51
CA LYS A 692 -6.93 43.45 -5.71
C LYS A 692 -7.90 42.47 -5.06
N LYS A 693 -8.60 42.87 -4.00
CA LYS A 693 -9.54 42.05 -3.22
C LYS A 693 -10.82 42.84 -2.87
N PRO A 694 -11.62 43.31 -3.86
CA PRO A 694 -12.79 44.15 -3.60
C PRO A 694 -13.93 43.41 -2.88
N LYS A 695 -13.93 42.08 -2.97
CA LYS A 695 -14.79 41.17 -2.20
C LYS A 695 -13.97 39.97 -1.74
N VAL A 696 -14.17 39.55 -0.50
CA VAL A 696 -13.54 38.37 0.11
C VAL A 696 -14.62 37.58 0.84
N THR A 697 -14.60 36.25 0.72
CA THR A 697 -15.56 35.36 1.39
C THR A 697 -14.85 34.67 2.55
N ILE A 698 -15.28 34.94 3.78
CA ILE A 698 -14.73 34.33 5.00
C ILE A 698 -15.69 33.24 5.47
N SER A 699 -15.14 32.05 5.77
CA SER A 699 -15.88 30.94 6.37
C SER A 699 -15.73 31.00 7.89
N TYR A 700 -16.80 31.35 8.59
CA TYR A 700 -16.78 31.49 10.05
C TYR A 700 -16.43 30.18 10.80
N PRO A 701 -16.85 28.97 10.35
CA PRO A 701 -16.41 27.72 10.97
C PRO A 701 -14.89 27.47 10.95
N GLY A 702 -14.19 27.99 9.94
CA GLY A 702 -12.72 27.96 9.87
C GLY A 702 -12.10 29.04 10.75
N ALA A 703 -12.51 30.30 10.56
CA ALA A 703 -11.99 31.44 11.32
C ALA A 703 -12.11 31.29 12.84
N MET A 704 -13.22 30.72 13.34
CA MET A 704 -13.42 30.48 14.78
C MET A 704 -12.45 29.44 15.36
N LEU A 705 -11.93 28.52 14.54
CA LEU A 705 -10.89 27.57 14.93
C LEU A 705 -9.50 28.17 14.77
N ASN A 706 -9.25 28.96 13.72
CA ASN A 706 -7.97 29.64 13.48
C ASN A 706 -7.59 30.57 14.63
N ILE A 707 -8.52 31.38 15.15
CA ILE A 707 -8.25 32.25 16.30
C ILE A 707 -7.91 31.45 17.57
N LEU A 708 -8.52 30.27 17.77
CA LEU A 708 -8.21 29.39 18.90
C LEU A 708 -6.83 28.70 18.73
N VAL A 709 -6.48 28.29 17.51
CA VAL A 709 -5.15 27.76 17.20
C VAL A 709 -4.08 28.83 17.40
N LYS A 710 -4.36 30.07 17.01
CA LYS A 710 -3.50 31.22 17.28
C LYS A 710 -3.31 31.46 18.77
N GLU A 711 -4.38 31.49 19.56
CA GLU A 711 -4.30 31.74 21.00
C GLU A 711 -3.65 30.59 21.78
N GLY A 712 -3.87 29.33 21.38
CA GLY A 712 -3.36 28.16 22.08
C GLY A 712 -1.95 27.69 21.69
N PHE A 713 -1.51 27.95 20.44
CA PHE A 713 -0.33 27.26 19.86
C PHE A 713 0.72 28.17 19.19
N THR A 714 0.60 29.49 19.29
CA THR A 714 1.61 30.43 18.80
C THR A 714 2.96 30.26 19.51
N ASN A 715 4.05 30.57 18.81
CA ASN A 715 5.41 30.54 19.35
C ASN A 715 5.98 31.96 19.50
N ASP A 716 5.77 32.58 20.66
CA ASP A 716 6.33 33.89 21.03
C ASP A 716 7.83 33.85 21.41
N GLN A 717 8.48 32.69 21.26
CA GLN A 717 9.92 32.51 21.51
C GLN A 717 10.73 32.40 20.21
N TYR A 718 10.08 32.49 19.04
CA TYR A 718 10.70 32.29 17.74
C TYR A 718 11.83 33.29 17.52
N GLN A 719 13.05 32.79 17.31
CA GLN A 719 14.23 33.63 17.13
C GLN A 719 14.88 33.40 15.76
N GLU A 720 15.19 34.51 15.11
CA GLU A 720 15.85 34.58 13.81
C GLU A 720 17.10 35.46 13.91
N LEU A 721 18.15 35.06 13.20
CA LEU A 721 19.44 35.76 13.19
C LEU A 721 19.34 36.98 12.26
N GLN A 722 19.38 38.18 12.82
CA GLN A 722 19.28 39.44 12.05
C GLN A 722 20.62 39.88 11.48
N ASP A 723 21.71 39.68 12.24
CA ASP A 723 23.08 39.94 11.79
C ASP A 723 24.00 38.80 12.21
N SER A 724 24.69 38.22 11.22
CA SER A 724 25.65 37.13 11.40
C SER A 724 27.01 37.59 11.91
N ALA A 725 27.36 38.88 11.79
CA ALA A 725 28.63 39.41 12.29
C ALA A 725 28.60 39.67 13.81
N SER A 726 27.51 40.23 14.34
CA SER A 726 27.30 40.43 15.79
C SER A 726 26.60 39.28 16.51
N LEU A 727 26.09 38.28 15.77
CA LEU A 727 25.23 37.20 16.28
C LEU A 727 23.98 37.73 17.00
N THR A 728 23.40 38.81 16.46
CA THR A 728 22.18 39.45 17.01
C THR A 728 20.93 38.71 16.54
N TYR A 729 20.11 38.27 17.49
CA TYR A 729 18.83 37.60 17.24
C TYR A 729 17.65 38.51 17.57
N VAL A 730 16.61 38.48 16.74
CA VAL A 730 15.31 39.11 16.99
C VAL A 730 14.29 38.03 17.35
N THR A 731 13.48 38.28 18.39
CA THR A 731 12.33 37.44 18.75
C THR A 731 11.07 37.96 18.07
N ARG A 732 10.26 37.08 17.50
CA ARG A 732 8.92 37.38 16.99
C ARG A 732 7.92 36.28 17.34
N SER A 733 6.64 36.58 17.29
CA SER A 733 5.59 35.57 17.31
C SER A 733 5.48 34.92 15.93
N GLU A 734 5.41 33.59 15.88
CA GLU A 734 5.16 32.81 14.67
C GLU A 734 4.01 31.84 14.93
N ASN A 735 3.06 31.79 13.99
CA ASN A 735 2.10 30.69 13.86
C ASN A 735 1.71 30.55 12.39
N SER A 736 1.86 29.33 11.87
CA SER A 736 1.62 28.99 10.47
C SER A 736 0.47 27.96 10.33
N ILE A 737 -0.27 27.67 11.40
CA ILE A 737 -1.25 26.58 11.48
C ILE A 737 -2.67 27.13 11.28
N PHE A 738 -3.35 26.68 10.22
CA PHE A 738 -4.70 27.11 9.86
C PHE A 738 -5.57 25.92 9.43
N PHE A 739 -6.86 25.99 9.73
CA PHE A 739 -7.90 25.11 9.19
C PHE A 739 -8.35 25.61 7.80
N GLU A 740 -8.27 24.74 6.79
CA GLU A 740 -9.03 24.83 5.53
C GLU A 740 -10.43 24.18 5.79
N VAL A 741 -11.49 24.69 5.12
CA VAL A 741 -12.87 24.20 5.28
C VAL A 741 -13.36 23.61 3.96
N ASP A 742 -13.72 22.33 3.98
CA ASP A 742 -14.28 21.60 2.84
C ASP A 742 -15.76 21.26 3.10
N GLY A 743 -16.63 21.63 2.16
CA GLY A 743 -18.08 21.44 2.22
C GLY A 743 -18.89 22.72 1.89
N PRO A 744 -20.21 22.72 2.12
CA PRO A 744 -21.00 21.63 2.71
C PRO A 744 -21.13 20.42 1.77
N TYR A 745 -21.44 19.25 2.35
CA TYR A 745 -21.68 18.00 1.63
C TYR A 745 -23.15 17.55 1.72
N LEU A 746 -23.60 16.77 0.71
CA LEU A 746 -24.96 16.22 0.65
C LEU A 746 -25.19 15.12 1.67
N ALA A 747 -24.24 14.19 1.78
CA ALA A 747 -24.38 12.99 2.61
C ALA A 747 -23.05 12.48 3.16
N MET A 748 -23.09 11.94 4.38
CA MET A 748 -22.00 11.17 4.99
C MET A 748 -22.54 9.90 5.65
N ILE A 749 -21.92 8.75 5.35
CA ILE A 749 -22.31 7.43 5.87
C ILE A 749 -21.14 6.82 6.65
N LEU A 750 -21.36 6.54 7.94
CA LEU A 750 -20.35 5.99 8.87
C LEU A 750 -20.79 4.61 9.42
N PRO A 751 -19.98 3.55 9.26
CA PRO A 751 -20.32 2.20 9.68
C PRO A 751 -19.98 1.92 11.16
N ALA A 752 -20.80 1.11 11.82
CA ALA A 752 -20.61 0.73 13.21
C ALA A 752 -19.85 -0.61 13.39
N SER A 753 -19.29 -0.81 14.58
CA SER A 753 -18.66 -2.07 15.00
C SER A 753 -19.69 -3.15 15.32
N LYS A 754 -19.31 -4.42 15.17
CA LYS A 754 -20.07 -5.57 15.72
C LYS A 754 -19.82 -5.80 17.22
N GLU A 755 -18.69 -5.37 17.74
CA GLU A 755 -18.32 -5.46 19.15
C GLU A 755 -18.76 -4.19 19.90
N GLU A 756 -19.36 -4.32 21.09
CA GLU A 756 -19.77 -3.19 21.93
C GLU A 756 -18.56 -2.32 22.35
N GLY A 757 -18.75 -1.01 22.45
CA GLY A 757 -17.74 -0.04 22.87
C GLY A 757 -16.65 0.25 21.83
N LYS A 758 -16.35 -0.69 20.92
CA LYS A 758 -15.48 -0.46 19.77
C LYS A 758 -16.24 0.29 18.66
N LYS A 759 -15.51 1.03 17.83
CA LYS A 759 -16.02 1.76 16.66
C LYS A 759 -15.05 1.63 15.48
N LEU A 760 -15.52 1.84 14.25
CA LEU A 760 -14.72 1.65 13.04
C LEU A 760 -14.09 2.96 12.56
N LYS A 761 -12.86 3.22 13.00
CA LYS A 761 -12.03 4.38 12.58
C LYS A 761 -11.61 4.27 11.10
N LYS A 762 -11.39 5.41 10.43
CA LYS A 762 -10.96 5.55 9.02
C LYS A 762 -11.86 4.79 8.02
N ARG A 763 -13.17 4.82 8.22
CA ARG A 763 -14.16 4.22 7.30
C ARG A 763 -15.39 5.13 7.18
N TYR A 764 -15.59 5.72 6.01
CA TYR A 764 -16.76 6.53 5.71
C TYR A 764 -16.92 6.71 4.19
N ALA A 765 -18.13 7.10 3.78
CA ALA A 765 -18.46 7.51 2.41
C ALA A 765 -19.09 8.91 2.44
N VAL A 766 -18.69 9.81 1.54
CA VAL A 766 -19.13 11.20 1.48
C VAL A 766 -19.54 11.54 0.04
N PHE A 767 -20.63 12.31 -0.11
CA PHE A 767 -21.20 12.72 -1.39
C PHE A 767 -21.31 14.25 -1.52
N ASN A 768 -21.01 14.74 -2.72
CA ASN A 768 -21.19 16.13 -3.13
C ASN A 768 -22.68 16.47 -3.37
N GLU A 769 -23.01 17.76 -3.49
CA GLU A 769 -24.37 18.24 -3.77
C GLU A 769 -24.96 17.74 -5.09
N ASP A 770 -24.13 17.43 -6.08
CA ASP A 770 -24.54 16.83 -7.36
C ASP A 770 -24.82 15.32 -7.27
N GLY A 771 -24.67 14.72 -6.08
CA GLY A 771 -24.79 13.28 -5.85
C GLY A 771 -23.56 12.46 -6.23
N SER A 772 -22.47 13.09 -6.70
CA SER A 772 -21.21 12.39 -6.99
C SER A 772 -20.49 11.97 -5.71
N LEU A 773 -19.77 10.84 -5.77
CA LEU A 773 -19.01 10.30 -4.65
C LEU A 773 -17.73 11.13 -4.43
N ALA A 774 -17.74 11.97 -3.39
CA ALA A 774 -16.64 12.87 -3.06
C ALA A 774 -15.44 12.10 -2.47
N GLU A 775 -15.68 11.29 -1.43
CA GLU A 775 -14.64 10.49 -0.79
C GLU A 775 -15.19 9.13 -0.30
N LEU A 776 -14.34 8.10 -0.34
CA LEU A 776 -14.64 6.76 0.15
C LEU A 776 -13.41 6.12 0.81
N LYS A 777 -13.26 6.30 2.13
CA LYS A 777 -12.12 5.78 2.90
C LYS A 777 -12.40 4.38 3.47
N GLY A 778 -11.36 3.54 3.48
CA GLY A 778 -11.25 2.32 4.29
C GLY A 778 -12.14 1.11 3.94
N PHE A 779 -13.19 1.26 3.13
CA PHE A 779 -14.10 0.18 2.75
C PHE A 779 -13.48 -0.88 1.83
N GLU A 780 -14.03 -2.09 1.91
CA GLU A 780 -13.57 -3.30 1.22
C GLU A 780 -13.57 -3.16 -0.33
N VAL A 781 -14.49 -2.38 -0.91
CA VAL A 781 -14.51 -2.06 -2.36
C VAL A 781 -13.21 -1.44 -2.88
N LYS A 782 -12.57 -0.54 -2.12
CA LYS A 782 -11.27 0.09 -2.46
C LYS A 782 -10.05 -0.80 -2.15
N ARG A 783 -10.21 -1.96 -1.48
CA ARG A 783 -9.10 -2.85 -1.08
C ARG A 783 -8.75 -3.86 -2.16
N ARG A 784 -7.49 -4.27 -2.27
CA ARG A 784 -7.11 -5.45 -3.07
C ARG A 784 -7.62 -6.72 -2.39
N GLY A 785 -8.23 -7.61 -3.16
CA GLY A 785 -8.40 -9.02 -2.77
C GLY A 785 -9.49 -9.39 -1.75
N GLU A 786 -10.28 -8.43 -1.25
CA GLU A 786 -11.51 -8.74 -0.51
C GLU A 786 -12.56 -9.40 -1.44
N LEU A 787 -13.45 -10.18 -0.84
CA LEU A 787 -14.53 -10.94 -1.50
C LEU A 787 -15.37 -10.06 -2.45
N GLN A 788 -15.47 -10.46 -3.73
CA GLN A 788 -16.09 -9.65 -4.79
C GLN A 788 -17.57 -9.31 -4.51
N LEU A 789 -18.37 -10.25 -4.00
CA LEU A 789 -19.73 -10.01 -3.51
C LEU A 789 -19.83 -8.81 -2.55
N VAL A 790 -18.89 -8.67 -1.61
CA VAL A 790 -18.88 -7.56 -0.65
C VAL A 790 -18.56 -6.24 -1.34
N LYS A 791 -17.74 -6.24 -2.40
CA LYS A 791 -17.41 -5.06 -3.19
C LYS A 791 -18.61 -4.59 -4.02
N ILE A 792 -19.26 -5.49 -4.76
CA ILE A 792 -20.43 -5.17 -5.59
C ILE A 792 -21.60 -4.72 -4.70
N PHE A 793 -21.84 -5.42 -3.58
CA PHE A 793 -22.77 -4.96 -2.55
C PHE A 793 -22.45 -3.54 -2.09
N GLN A 794 -21.19 -3.24 -1.75
CA GLN A 794 -20.78 -1.91 -1.32
C GLN A 794 -21.01 -0.83 -2.38
N SER A 795 -20.66 -1.04 -3.65
CA SER A 795 -20.99 -0.10 -4.72
C SER A 795 -22.50 0.17 -4.80
N SER A 796 -23.32 -0.88 -4.88
CA SER A 796 -24.78 -0.76 -5.00
C SER A 796 -25.47 -0.17 -3.77
N VAL A 797 -24.91 -0.34 -2.56
CA VAL A 797 -25.53 0.16 -1.33
C VAL A 797 -25.22 1.63 -1.07
N PHE A 798 -24.05 2.14 -1.47
CA PHE A 798 -23.70 3.55 -1.24
C PHE A 798 -24.59 4.51 -2.04
N GLU A 799 -24.87 4.21 -3.31
CA GLU A 799 -25.85 4.96 -4.12
C GLU A 799 -27.29 4.85 -3.57
N ALA A 800 -27.63 3.77 -2.88
CA ALA A 800 -28.96 3.59 -2.29
C ALA A 800 -29.21 4.48 -1.07
N PHE A 801 -28.18 4.95 -0.37
CA PHE A 801 -28.32 5.91 0.75
C PHE A 801 -28.80 7.31 0.30
N LEU A 802 -28.66 7.65 -0.98
CA LEU A 802 -29.17 8.90 -1.55
C LEU A 802 -30.68 8.86 -1.86
N LYS A 803 -31.34 7.71 -1.72
CA LYS A 803 -32.75 7.51 -2.10
C LYS A 803 -33.67 7.55 -0.87
N GLY A 804 -34.83 8.20 -1.00
CA GLY A 804 -35.77 8.44 0.11
C GLY A 804 -35.65 9.85 0.71
N SER A 805 -36.72 10.30 1.39
CA SER A 805 -36.88 11.63 1.99
C SER A 805 -36.84 11.64 3.53
N THR A 806 -37.07 10.48 4.15
CA THR A 806 -36.96 10.27 5.60
C THR A 806 -35.88 9.23 5.91
N LEU A 807 -35.35 9.23 7.14
CA LEU A 807 -34.29 8.28 7.53
C LEU A 807 -34.78 6.83 7.44
N GLU A 808 -36.05 6.59 7.75
CA GLU A 808 -36.76 5.32 7.56
C GLU A 808 -36.83 4.91 6.08
N GLU A 809 -37.15 5.83 5.16
CA GLU A 809 -37.17 5.56 3.72
C GLU A 809 -35.77 5.29 3.14
N VAL A 810 -34.74 5.96 3.66
CA VAL A 810 -33.34 5.69 3.29
C VAL A 810 -32.96 4.28 3.70
N TYR A 811 -33.16 3.91 4.97
CA TYR A 811 -32.86 2.56 5.44
C TYR A 811 -33.72 1.48 4.77
N ALA A 812 -34.98 1.78 4.40
CA ALA A 812 -35.83 0.88 3.62
C ALA A 812 -35.37 0.72 2.15
N SER A 813 -34.84 1.78 1.53
CA SER A 813 -34.29 1.75 0.18
C SER A 813 -32.99 0.93 0.13
N VAL A 814 -32.14 1.12 1.14
CA VAL A 814 -30.92 0.35 1.37
C VAL A 814 -31.21 -1.11 1.74
N ALA A 815 -32.28 -1.38 2.50
CA ALA A 815 -32.70 -2.74 2.83
C ALA A 815 -33.09 -3.57 1.61
N LYS A 816 -33.77 -2.98 0.61
CA LYS A 816 -34.10 -3.68 -0.65
C LYS A 816 -32.86 -4.22 -1.36
N VAL A 817 -31.76 -3.46 -1.36
CA VAL A 817 -30.47 -3.90 -1.92
C VAL A 817 -29.87 -5.04 -1.09
N ALA A 818 -29.91 -4.94 0.24
CA ALA A 818 -29.44 -6.00 1.13
C ALA A 818 -30.25 -7.30 1.00
N ASP A 819 -31.57 -7.21 0.92
CA ASP A 819 -32.46 -8.37 0.75
C ASP A 819 -32.27 -9.04 -0.62
N TYR A 820 -32.10 -8.27 -1.71
CA TYR A 820 -31.75 -8.82 -3.02
C TYR A 820 -30.47 -9.67 -2.98
N TRP A 821 -29.38 -9.14 -2.40
CA TRP A 821 -28.12 -9.88 -2.29
C TRP A 821 -28.21 -11.08 -1.32
N LEU A 822 -29.07 -11.01 -0.30
CA LEU A 822 -29.40 -12.17 0.52
C LEU A 822 -30.19 -13.24 -0.26
N ASP A 823 -31.15 -12.84 -1.10
CA ASP A 823 -31.94 -13.77 -1.93
C ASP A 823 -31.06 -14.53 -2.93
N VAL A 824 -30.05 -13.88 -3.53
CA VAL A 824 -29.03 -14.55 -4.36
C VAL A 824 -28.30 -15.64 -3.57
N LEU A 825 -27.93 -15.40 -2.31
CA LEU A 825 -27.26 -16.41 -1.48
C LEU A 825 -28.20 -17.51 -0.97
N TYR A 826 -29.39 -17.17 -0.49
CA TYR A 826 -30.35 -18.15 0.03
C TYR A 826 -30.93 -19.05 -1.07
N SER A 827 -31.07 -18.54 -2.30
CA SER A 827 -31.38 -19.35 -3.49
C SER A 827 -30.17 -20.10 -4.06
N LYS A 828 -28.99 -19.99 -3.43
CA LYS A 828 -27.72 -20.62 -3.87
C LYS A 828 -27.34 -20.26 -5.31
N ALA A 829 -27.67 -19.04 -5.74
CA ALA A 829 -27.48 -18.52 -7.08
C ALA A 829 -27.97 -19.50 -8.18
N ALA A 830 -29.17 -20.08 -8.00
CA ALA A 830 -29.72 -21.10 -8.90
C ALA A 830 -29.92 -20.62 -10.34
N ASN A 831 -30.21 -19.33 -10.54
CA ASN A 831 -30.50 -18.73 -11.85
C ASN A 831 -29.28 -18.03 -12.49
N MET A 832 -28.09 -18.17 -11.91
CA MET A 832 -26.85 -17.50 -12.32
C MET A 832 -25.93 -18.50 -13.04
N PRO A 833 -25.23 -18.13 -14.13
CA PRO A 833 -24.22 -19.00 -14.74
C PRO A 833 -23.02 -19.23 -13.80
N ASP A 834 -22.34 -20.37 -13.96
CA ASP A 834 -21.22 -20.74 -13.09
C ASP A 834 -20.03 -19.75 -13.18
N SER A 835 -19.83 -19.11 -14.34
CA SER A 835 -18.83 -18.05 -14.54
C SER A 835 -19.07 -16.84 -13.64
N GLU A 836 -20.24 -16.21 -13.73
CA GLU A 836 -20.64 -15.08 -12.89
C GLU A 836 -20.60 -15.44 -11.40
N LEU A 837 -21.05 -16.66 -11.05
CA LEU A 837 -20.95 -17.17 -9.69
C LEU A 837 -19.49 -17.24 -9.22
N PHE A 838 -18.57 -17.80 -10.03
CA PHE A 838 -17.15 -17.87 -9.68
C PHE A 838 -16.54 -16.48 -9.46
N GLU A 839 -16.94 -15.47 -10.22
CA GLU A 839 -16.50 -14.10 -9.96
C GLU A 839 -16.99 -13.61 -8.60
N LEU A 840 -18.31 -13.63 -8.42
CA LEU A 840 -19.03 -13.11 -7.26
C LEU A 840 -18.51 -13.68 -5.92
N ILE A 841 -18.28 -14.99 -5.86
CA ILE A 841 -17.89 -15.68 -4.61
C ILE A 841 -16.37 -15.92 -4.46
N SER A 842 -15.55 -15.49 -5.43
CA SER A 842 -14.10 -15.59 -5.31
C SER A 842 -13.51 -14.51 -4.39
N GLU A 843 -12.47 -14.90 -3.66
CA GLU A 843 -11.60 -14.01 -2.89
C GLU A 843 -10.16 -14.17 -3.40
N ASN A 844 -9.42 -13.07 -3.60
CA ASN A 844 -8.14 -13.09 -4.34
C ASN A 844 -7.01 -12.42 -3.55
N ARG A 845 -6.28 -13.20 -2.75
CA ARG A 845 -5.24 -12.67 -1.85
C ARG A 845 -3.83 -12.91 -2.41
N SER A 846 -3.14 -11.84 -2.80
CA SER A 846 -1.72 -11.90 -3.18
C SER A 846 -0.82 -12.14 -1.95
N MET A 847 0.15 -13.05 -2.06
CA MET A 847 1.17 -13.31 -1.04
C MET A 847 2.36 -12.36 -1.18
N SER A 848 2.86 -11.79 -0.08
CA SER A 848 3.94 -10.78 -0.10
C SER A 848 5.36 -11.37 -0.04
N ARG A 849 5.49 -12.68 0.12
CA ARG A 849 6.74 -13.43 0.25
C ARG A 849 6.60 -14.81 -0.42
N LYS A 850 7.69 -15.56 -0.57
CA LYS A 850 7.68 -16.93 -1.13
C LYS A 850 6.95 -17.86 -0.15
N LEU A 851 6.43 -19.00 -0.62
CA LEU A 851 5.64 -19.89 0.25
C LEU A 851 6.44 -20.45 1.43
N GLU A 852 7.74 -20.69 1.21
CA GLU A 852 8.70 -21.20 2.20
C GLU A 852 8.88 -20.22 3.39
N ASP A 853 8.91 -18.91 3.12
CA ASP A 853 9.10 -17.82 4.11
C ASP A 853 8.01 -17.78 5.21
N TYR A 854 6.86 -18.41 4.97
CA TYR A 854 5.75 -18.47 5.93
C TYR A 854 5.78 -19.74 6.81
N GLY A 855 6.53 -20.77 6.44
CA GLY A 855 6.70 -22.02 7.20
C GLY A 855 5.38 -22.67 7.65
N GLU A 856 5.19 -22.73 8.98
CA GLU A 856 4.04 -23.36 9.64
C GLU A 856 2.81 -22.45 9.78
N GLN A 857 2.87 -21.17 9.35
CA GLN A 857 1.73 -20.26 9.47
C GLN A 857 0.50 -20.79 8.71
N LYS A 858 -0.69 -20.69 9.32
CA LYS A 858 -1.97 -21.09 8.71
C LYS A 858 -2.75 -19.86 8.25
N SER A 859 -3.00 -19.76 6.95
CA SER A 859 -3.91 -18.78 6.34
C SER A 859 -4.62 -19.38 5.13
N THR A 860 -5.70 -18.76 4.65
CA THR A 860 -6.37 -19.20 3.41
C THR A 860 -5.40 -19.15 2.22
N SER A 861 -4.66 -18.05 2.04
CA SER A 861 -3.62 -17.92 1.01
C SER A 861 -2.57 -19.04 1.07
N ILE A 862 -2.04 -19.35 2.25
CA ILE A 862 -1.00 -20.39 2.38
C ILE A 862 -1.56 -21.78 2.02
N SER A 863 -2.80 -22.08 2.39
CA SER A 863 -3.46 -23.34 1.97
C SER A 863 -3.77 -23.36 0.48
N THR A 864 -4.19 -22.24 -0.11
CA THR A 864 -4.42 -22.11 -1.56
C THR A 864 -3.11 -22.29 -2.33
N ALA A 865 -2.01 -21.65 -1.90
CA ALA A 865 -0.69 -21.80 -2.51
C ALA A 865 -0.17 -23.24 -2.40
N LYS A 866 -0.30 -23.90 -1.23
CA LYS A 866 0.06 -25.32 -1.05
C LYS A 866 -0.77 -26.23 -1.97
N ARG A 867 -2.06 -25.93 -2.18
CA ARG A 867 -2.93 -26.65 -3.12
C ARG A 867 -2.62 -26.35 -4.59
N LEU A 868 -2.19 -25.13 -4.93
CA LEU A 868 -1.73 -24.77 -6.29
C LEU A 868 -0.41 -25.46 -6.63
N ALA A 869 0.55 -25.52 -5.71
CA ALA A 869 1.79 -26.28 -5.88
C ALA A 869 1.51 -27.79 -6.06
N GLU A 870 0.61 -28.36 -5.24
CA GLU A 870 0.19 -29.76 -5.37
C GLU A 870 -0.46 -30.06 -6.74
N PHE A 871 -1.26 -29.13 -7.27
CA PHE A 871 -2.03 -29.31 -8.50
C PHE A 871 -1.22 -29.00 -9.78
N LEU A 872 -0.46 -27.91 -9.80
CA LEU A 872 0.23 -27.36 -10.99
C LEU A 872 1.77 -27.53 -10.97
N GLY A 873 2.31 -27.96 -9.84
CA GLY A 873 3.74 -28.13 -9.58
C GLY A 873 4.38 -26.96 -8.83
N ASP A 874 5.50 -27.25 -8.15
CA ASP A 874 6.19 -26.31 -7.23
C ASP A 874 6.71 -25.02 -7.91
N GLN A 875 6.80 -24.98 -9.24
CA GLN A 875 7.05 -23.75 -10.02
C GLN A 875 6.12 -22.60 -9.59
N MET A 876 4.84 -22.88 -9.32
CA MET A 876 3.83 -21.86 -9.00
C MET A 876 4.05 -21.12 -7.66
N VAL A 877 4.96 -21.62 -6.82
CA VAL A 877 5.20 -21.08 -5.46
C VAL A 877 6.66 -20.67 -5.23
N LYS A 878 7.50 -20.75 -6.29
CA LYS A 878 8.90 -20.32 -6.25
C LYS A 878 9.03 -18.86 -5.84
N ASP A 879 8.14 -17.98 -6.30
CA ASP A 879 8.31 -16.53 -6.22
C ASP A 879 7.23 -15.81 -5.40
N ALA A 880 7.57 -14.60 -4.95
CA ALA A 880 6.68 -13.75 -4.19
C ALA A 880 5.67 -13.05 -5.11
N GLY A 881 4.50 -12.66 -4.58
CA GLY A 881 3.44 -11.98 -5.33
C GLY A 881 2.24 -12.84 -5.70
N LEU A 882 2.34 -14.18 -5.60
CA LEU A 882 1.32 -15.15 -6.02
C LEU A 882 -0.11 -14.76 -5.60
N SER A 883 -0.97 -14.49 -6.59
CA SER A 883 -2.40 -14.21 -6.41
C SER A 883 -3.18 -15.49 -6.13
N CYS A 884 -3.48 -15.74 -4.85
CA CYS A 884 -4.31 -16.85 -4.43
C CYS A 884 -5.80 -16.50 -4.63
N ARG A 885 -6.37 -16.80 -5.80
CA ARG A 885 -7.83 -16.76 -6.05
C ARG A 885 -8.48 -18.06 -5.57
N PHE A 886 -9.34 -17.99 -4.56
CA PHE A 886 -9.95 -19.16 -3.91
C PHE A 886 -11.43 -18.98 -3.58
N ILE A 887 -12.07 -20.12 -3.28
CA ILE A 887 -13.43 -20.25 -2.74
C ILE A 887 -13.37 -21.00 -1.40
N ILE A 888 -14.43 -20.92 -0.58
CA ILE A 888 -14.54 -21.69 0.67
C ILE A 888 -15.52 -22.86 0.51
N SER A 889 -15.05 -24.09 0.74
CA SER A 889 -15.86 -25.31 0.65
C SER A 889 -16.47 -25.73 1.98
N LYS A 890 -17.72 -26.23 2.00
CA LYS A 890 -18.39 -26.68 3.24
C LYS A 890 -17.66 -27.85 3.90
N LYS A 891 -17.19 -28.81 3.10
CA LYS A 891 -16.41 -29.97 3.55
C LYS A 891 -14.91 -29.64 3.58
N PRO A 892 -14.13 -30.24 4.50
CA PRO A 892 -14.56 -31.15 5.57
C PRO A 892 -15.22 -30.38 6.72
N GLU A 893 -16.39 -30.83 7.18
CA GLU A 893 -17.16 -30.15 8.22
C GLU A 893 -16.39 -30.11 9.55
N GLY A 894 -16.62 -29.08 10.37
CA GLY A 894 -15.85 -28.79 11.59
C GLY A 894 -14.40 -28.33 11.37
N SER A 895 -13.87 -28.35 10.14
CA SER A 895 -12.50 -27.87 9.87
C SER A 895 -12.43 -26.34 9.80
N PRO A 896 -11.33 -25.70 10.27
CA PRO A 896 -11.13 -24.26 10.18
C PRO A 896 -11.20 -23.75 8.72
N VAL A 897 -11.72 -22.52 8.52
CA VAL A 897 -11.84 -21.89 7.19
C VAL A 897 -10.52 -21.88 6.41
N THR A 898 -9.39 -21.73 7.12
CA THR A 898 -8.04 -21.79 6.53
C THR A 898 -7.71 -23.12 5.85
N GLU A 899 -8.31 -24.23 6.26
CA GLU A 899 -8.11 -25.56 5.64
C GLU A 899 -9.17 -25.88 4.57
N ARG A 900 -10.20 -25.03 4.44
CA ARG A 900 -11.33 -25.16 3.50
C ARG A 900 -11.24 -24.23 2.27
N ALA A 901 -10.13 -23.53 2.09
CA ALA A 901 -9.87 -22.69 0.91
C ALA A 901 -9.43 -23.52 -0.32
N ILE A 902 -10.27 -23.60 -1.36
CA ILE A 902 -9.98 -24.33 -2.60
C ILE A 902 -9.56 -23.33 -3.71
N PRO A 903 -8.44 -23.54 -4.42
CA PRO A 903 -8.05 -22.68 -5.53
C PRO A 903 -9.08 -22.71 -6.67
N LEU A 904 -9.41 -21.56 -7.26
CA LEU A 904 -10.42 -21.48 -8.32
C LEU A 904 -10.01 -22.28 -9.59
N ALA A 905 -8.72 -22.30 -9.90
CA ALA A 905 -8.13 -22.96 -11.07
C ALA A 905 -8.51 -24.46 -11.23
N ILE A 906 -8.89 -25.15 -10.15
CA ILE A 906 -9.32 -26.56 -10.25
C ILE A 906 -10.65 -26.72 -11.03
N PHE A 907 -11.46 -25.67 -11.12
CA PHE A 907 -12.72 -25.65 -11.89
C PHE A 907 -12.53 -25.34 -13.39
N GLN A 908 -11.31 -24.95 -13.80
CA GLN A 908 -10.88 -24.91 -15.20
C GLN A 908 -10.14 -26.20 -15.60
N ALA A 909 -9.60 -26.96 -14.63
CA ALA A 909 -8.87 -28.21 -14.86
C ALA A 909 -9.70 -29.35 -15.50
N GLU A 910 -9.01 -30.25 -16.22
CA GLU A 910 -9.57 -31.48 -16.81
C GLU A 910 -10.47 -32.25 -15.82
N PRO A 911 -11.64 -32.78 -16.24
CA PRO A 911 -12.56 -33.47 -15.33
C PRO A 911 -11.96 -34.61 -14.51
N SER A 912 -10.96 -35.34 -15.01
CA SER A 912 -10.29 -36.41 -14.25
C SER A 912 -9.49 -35.84 -13.06
N VAL A 913 -8.65 -34.83 -13.33
CA VAL A 913 -7.78 -34.13 -12.39
C VAL A 913 -8.62 -33.38 -11.35
N ARG A 914 -9.68 -32.69 -11.80
CA ARG A 914 -10.67 -32.02 -10.96
C ARG A 914 -11.31 -32.98 -9.95
N LYS A 915 -11.78 -34.14 -10.42
CA LYS A 915 -12.40 -35.18 -9.56
C LYS A 915 -11.40 -35.76 -8.55
N HIS A 916 -10.14 -35.95 -8.92
CA HIS A 916 -9.08 -36.43 -8.01
C HIS A 916 -8.83 -35.43 -6.86
N TYR A 917 -8.44 -34.19 -7.18
CA TYR A 917 -8.05 -33.21 -6.15
C TYR A 917 -9.22 -32.74 -5.29
N LEU A 918 -10.43 -32.59 -5.84
CA LEU A 918 -11.60 -32.25 -5.02
C LEU A 918 -11.92 -33.35 -3.99
N ARG A 919 -11.87 -34.65 -4.38
CA ARG A 919 -12.05 -35.76 -3.41
C ARG A 919 -11.01 -35.72 -2.29
N LYS A 920 -9.74 -35.42 -2.64
CA LYS A 920 -8.61 -35.31 -1.70
C LYS A 920 -8.79 -34.14 -0.73
N TRP A 921 -9.02 -32.93 -1.24
CA TRP A 921 -9.11 -31.70 -0.44
C TRP A 921 -10.39 -31.62 0.41
N LEU A 922 -11.51 -32.13 -0.08
CA LEU A 922 -12.77 -32.24 0.67
C LEU A 922 -12.80 -33.42 1.65
N LYS A 923 -11.73 -34.24 1.69
CA LYS A 923 -11.62 -35.50 2.46
C LYS A 923 -12.82 -36.44 2.24
N SER A 924 -13.31 -36.52 1.00
CA SER A 924 -14.54 -37.24 0.65
C SER A 924 -14.34 -38.13 -0.58
N PRO A 925 -13.77 -39.35 -0.42
CA PRO A 925 -13.45 -40.25 -1.54
C PRO A 925 -14.68 -40.67 -2.35
N SER A 926 -15.82 -40.81 -1.69
CA SER A 926 -17.11 -41.21 -2.27
C SER A 926 -17.87 -40.08 -2.99
N LEU A 927 -17.27 -38.90 -3.16
CA LEU A 927 -17.95 -37.78 -3.84
C LEU A 927 -18.25 -38.13 -5.31
N GLN A 928 -19.53 -38.06 -5.67
CA GLN A 928 -20.05 -38.27 -7.03
C GLN A 928 -20.54 -36.96 -7.66
N GLU A 929 -21.10 -36.05 -6.87
CA GLU A 929 -21.54 -34.73 -7.31
C GLU A 929 -20.38 -33.72 -7.23
N PHE A 930 -20.08 -33.07 -8.35
CA PHE A 930 -19.01 -32.07 -8.48
C PHE A 930 -19.52 -30.67 -8.83
N ASN A 931 -20.84 -30.43 -8.67
CA ASN A 931 -21.44 -29.12 -8.87
C ASN A 931 -20.89 -28.13 -7.81
N ILE A 932 -20.47 -26.94 -8.27
CA ILE A 932 -19.94 -25.89 -7.40
C ILE A 932 -20.90 -25.57 -6.22
N ARG A 933 -22.21 -25.51 -6.48
CA ARG A 933 -23.22 -25.17 -5.46
C ARG A 933 -23.35 -26.21 -4.33
N ALA A 934 -22.94 -27.45 -4.57
CA ALA A 934 -22.88 -28.51 -3.56
C ALA A 934 -21.56 -28.52 -2.77
N ILE A 935 -20.50 -27.92 -3.31
CA ILE A 935 -19.17 -27.82 -2.68
C ILE A 935 -19.08 -26.60 -1.74
N LEU A 936 -19.73 -25.50 -2.09
CA LEU A 936 -19.62 -24.21 -1.39
C LEU A 936 -20.18 -24.19 0.04
N ASP A 937 -19.49 -23.45 0.91
CA ASP A 937 -19.98 -23.07 2.23
C ASP A 937 -20.87 -21.82 2.15
N TRP A 938 -22.12 -21.98 1.68
CA TRP A 938 -23.09 -20.89 1.61
C TRP A 938 -23.30 -20.19 2.96
N ASP A 939 -23.22 -20.94 4.07
CA ASP A 939 -23.40 -20.43 5.42
C ASP A 939 -22.30 -19.40 5.76
N TYR A 940 -21.03 -19.68 5.39
CA TYR A 940 -19.92 -18.72 5.48
C TYR A 940 -20.12 -17.45 4.64
N TYR A 941 -20.58 -17.57 3.39
CA TYR A 941 -20.81 -16.40 2.53
C TYR A 941 -21.98 -15.54 3.03
N ILE A 942 -23.04 -16.17 3.55
CA ILE A 942 -24.17 -15.50 4.22
C ILE A 942 -23.68 -14.78 5.49
N GLU A 943 -22.81 -15.39 6.30
CA GLU A 943 -22.23 -14.71 7.46
C GLU A 943 -21.33 -13.53 7.07
N ARG A 944 -20.50 -13.66 6.02
CA ARG A 944 -19.63 -12.57 5.51
C ARG A 944 -20.46 -11.37 5.01
N LEU A 945 -21.54 -11.62 4.25
CA LEU A 945 -22.44 -10.57 3.79
C LEU A 945 -23.28 -9.98 4.94
N GLY A 946 -23.88 -10.82 5.78
CA GLY A 946 -24.66 -10.42 6.96
C GLY A 946 -23.84 -9.60 7.96
N SER A 947 -22.56 -9.95 8.16
CA SER A 947 -21.59 -9.19 8.96
C SER A 947 -21.28 -7.81 8.34
N THR A 948 -21.46 -7.64 7.04
CA THR A 948 -21.30 -6.34 6.35
C THR A 948 -22.59 -5.52 6.41
N ILE A 949 -23.75 -6.15 6.22
CA ILE A 949 -25.09 -5.57 6.47
C ILE A 949 -25.21 -5.08 7.92
N GLN A 950 -24.68 -5.82 8.91
CA GLN A 950 -24.60 -5.37 10.30
C GLN A 950 -23.78 -4.07 10.45
N LYS A 951 -22.55 -4.04 9.91
CA LYS A 951 -21.66 -2.86 10.00
C LYS A 951 -22.25 -1.61 9.34
N ILE A 952 -22.82 -1.75 8.14
CA ILE A 952 -23.20 -0.61 7.27
C ILE A 952 -24.67 -0.19 7.47
N ILE A 953 -25.56 -1.13 7.78
CA ILE A 953 -27.01 -0.89 7.77
C ILE A 953 -27.60 -1.05 9.18
N THR A 954 -27.61 -2.26 9.73
CA THR A 954 -28.55 -2.57 10.84
C THR A 954 -28.08 -2.06 12.20
N ILE A 955 -26.77 -2.03 12.47
CA ILE A 955 -26.23 -1.43 13.71
C ILE A 955 -26.32 0.11 13.63
N PRO A 956 -25.92 0.80 12.54
CA PRO A 956 -26.17 2.23 12.36
C PRO A 956 -27.65 2.64 12.50
N ALA A 957 -28.58 1.91 11.85
CA ALA A 957 -30.02 2.16 11.97
C ALA A 957 -30.50 2.12 13.43
N ALA A 958 -30.11 1.08 14.19
CA ALA A 958 -30.49 0.92 15.59
C ALA A 958 -29.88 2.01 16.50
N LEU A 959 -28.66 2.49 16.21
CA LEU A 959 -28.04 3.62 16.92
C LEU A 959 -28.80 4.93 16.64
N GLN A 960 -29.23 5.14 15.39
CA GLN A 960 -30.11 6.25 15.00
C GLN A 960 -31.59 6.04 15.36
N GLN A 961 -31.91 4.99 16.13
CA GLN A 961 -33.25 4.67 16.68
C GLN A 961 -34.29 4.18 15.64
N VAL A 962 -33.85 3.87 14.42
CA VAL A 962 -34.65 3.21 13.39
C VAL A 962 -34.75 1.70 13.69
N LYS A 963 -35.92 1.10 13.47
CA LYS A 963 -36.13 -0.35 13.64
C LYS A 963 -35.27 -1.13 12.64
N ASN A 964 -34.85 -2.36 12.99
CA ASN A 964 -34.00 -3.19 12.11
C ASN A 964 -34.59 -3.28 10.68
N PRO A 965 -33.95 -2.68 9.67
CA PRO A 965 -34.54 -2.58 8.34
C PRO A 965 -34.33 -3.86 7.51
N VAL A 966 -33.46 -4.79 7.97
CA VAL A 966 -33.22 -6.11 7.34
C VAL A 966 -33.46 -7.21 8.38
N PRO A 967 -34.71 -7.61 8.68
CA PRO A 967 -35.04 -8.49 9.80
C PRO A 967 -34.37 -9.88 9.77
N ARG A 968 -34.01 -10.36 8.57
CA ARG A 968 -33.26 -11.61 8.36
C ARG A 968 -31.89 -11.58 9.02
N VAL A 969 -31.25 -10.40 9.04
CA VAL A 969 -29.95 -10.18 9.68
C VAL A 969 -30.19 -9.61 11.07
N ARG A 970 -30.19 -10.50 12.08
CA ARG A 970 -30.34 -10.13 13.49
C ARG A 970 -29.20 -9.22 13.95
N HIS A 971 -29.48 -8.34 14.90
CA HIS A 971 -28.44 -7.57 15.60
C HIS A 971 -27.57 -8.49 16.48
N PRO A 972 -26.33 -8.08 16.83
CA PRO A 972 -25.56 -8.71 17.90
C PRO A 972 -26.32 -8.72 19.24
N ASP A 973 -26.08 -9.73 20.09
CA ASP A 973 -26.84 -9.95 21.32
C ASP A 973 -26.79 -8.78 22.30
N TRP A 974 -25.64 -8.10 22.42
CA TRP A 974 -25.48 -6.91 23.26
C TRP A 974 -26.42 -5.78 22.82
N LEU A 975 -26.54 -5.55 21.51
CA LEU A 975 -27.39 -4.50 20.95
C LEU A 975 -28.87 -4.88 21.07
N HIS A 976 -29.22 -6.15 20.82
CA HIS A 976 -30.58 -6.63 21.02
C HIS A 976 -31.02 -6.49 22.48
N LYS A 977 -30.17 -6.89 23.44
CA LYS A 977 -30.40 -6.69 24.88
C LYS A 977 -30.57 -5.21 25.23
N LYS A 978 -29.71 -4.33 24.70
CA LYS A 978 -29.74 -2.88 24.94
C LYS A 978 -31.01 -2.21 24.39
N LEU A 979 -31.53 -2.69 23.25
CA LEU A 979 -32.81 -2.25 22.70
C LEU A 979 -34.00 -2.73 23.56
N LEU A 980 -33.99 -3.99 24.03
CA LEU A 980 -34.99 -4.49 24.97
C LEU A 980 -34.98 -3.68 26.29
N GLU A 981 -33.80 -3.46 26.86
CA GLU A 981 -33.61 -2.68 28.10
C GLU A 981 -34.00 -1.20 27.99
N LYS A 982 -34.10 -0.65 26.77
CA LYS A 982 -34.56 0.73 26.49
C LYS A 982 -36.07 0.80 26.20
N ASN A 983 -36.66 -0.30 25.72
CA ASN A 983 -38.09 -0.42 25.44
C ASN A 983 -38.90 -0.94 26.65
N ASP A 984 -38.24 -1.36 27.73
CA ASP A 984 -38.87 -1.74 29.00
C ASP A 984 -39.43 -0.50 29.72
N VAL A 985 -40.76 -0.41 29.76
CA VAL A 985 -41.53 0.70 30.33
C VAL A 985 -41.53 0.69 31.86
N TYR A 986 -41.17 -0.42 32.50
CA TYR A 986 -41.35 -0.65 33.95
C TYR A 986 -40.08 -0.49 34.78
N LYS A 987 -38.99 -0.01 34.19
CA LYS A 987 -37.67 0.04 34.83
C LYS A 987 -37.54 1.18 35.85
N GLN A 988 -37.33 0.83 37.12
CA GLN A 988 -37.04 1.78 38.19
C GLN A 988 -35.67 2.45 37.97
N LYS A 989 -35.64 3.80 37.93
CA LYS A 989 -34.39 4.57 37.76
C LYS A 989 -33.46 4.39 38.96
N LYS A 990 -32.14 4.39 38.73
CA LYS A 990 -31.16 4.31 39.83
C LYS A 990 -31.14 5.62 40.60
N ILE A 991 -31.08 5.54 41.94
CA ILE A 991 -31.12 6.74 42.78
C ILE A 991 -29.92 7.68 42.54
N ASN A 992 -28.77 7.12 42.12
CA ASN A 992 -27.57 7.87 41.74
C ASN A 992 -27.76 8.73 40.47
N GLU A 993 -28.80 8.50 39.67
CA GLU A 993 -29.13 9.30 38.48
C GLU A 993 -30.03 10.51 38.81
N LEU A 994 -30.45 10.65 40.08
CA LEU A 994 -31.30 11.75 40.57
C LEU A 994 -30.52 12.84 41.34
N PHE A 995 -29.22 12.64 41.58
CA PHE A 995 -28.38 13.59 42.31
C PHE A 995 -27.15 13.99 41.49
N VAL A 996 -26.96 15.29 41.29
CA VAL A 996 -25.71 15.84 40.73
C VAL A 996 -24.69 15.92 41.87
N SER A 997 -23.59 15.19 41.77
CA SER A 997 -22.51 15.27 42.75
C SER A 997 -21.63 16.49 42.45
N GLU A 998 -21.70 17.51 43.28
CA GLU A 998 -20.53 18.37 43.49
C GLU A 998 -19.39 17.51 44.06
N GLY A 999 -18.15 17.78 43.66
CA GLY A 999 -17.04 16.85 43.87
C GLY A 999 -15.90 17.40 44.72
N LYS A 1000 -15.16 16.50 45.39
CA LYS A 1000 -13.71 16.64 45.58
C LYS A 1000 -13.00 15.39 46.12
N LYS A 1001 -11.73 15.27 45.71
CA LYS A 1001 -10.58 14.59 46.35
C LYS A 1001 -10.62 13.05 46.53
N GLN A 1002 -9.69 12.39 45.84
CA GLN A 1002 -9.11 11.11 46.25
C GLN A 1002 -8.12 11.31 47.42
N VAL A 1003 -8.09 10.38 48.36
CA VAL A 1003 -6.93 10.02 49.21
C VAL A 1003 -6.95 8.50 49.43
N LEU A 1004 -5.79 7.87 49.63
CA LEU A 1004 -5.60 6.42 49.71
C LEU A 1004 -6.00 5.83 51.09
N ALA A 1005 -6.42 4.55 51.14
CA ALA A 1005 -6.03 3.61 52.21
C ALA A 1005 -6.31 2.11 51.90
N SER A 1006 -5.42 1.28 52.47
CA SER A 1006 -5.27 -0.18 52.63
C SER A 1006 -6.48 -1.15 52.81
N ARG A 1007 -6.19 -2.46 52.59
CA ARG A 1007 -6.94 -3.67 53.04
C ARG A 1007 -7.04 -3.79 54.58
N PRO A 1008 -8.02 -4.53 55.15
CA PRO A 1008 -7.92 -6.00 55.45
C PRO A 1008 -9.03 -6.83 54.74
N VAL A 1009 -9.12 -8.16 54.61
CA VAL A 1009 -8.63 -9.42 55.26
C VAL A 1009 -9.68 -10.17 56.13
N GLU A 1010 -10.06 -11.37 55.65
CA GLU A 1010 -10.69 -12.55 56.30
C GLU A 1010 -12.11 -12.51 56.92
N GLY A 1011 -12.78 -13.68 56.93
CA GLY A 1011 -14.13 -13.88 57.48
C GLY A 1011 -14.91 -15.13 57.01
N THR A 1012 -14.48 -16.35 57.37
CA THR A 1012 -15.28 -17.60 57.31
C THR A 1012 -16.07 -17.79 58.61
N PRO A 1013 -17.24 -18.51 58.66
CA PRO A 1013 -17.25 -19.98 58.63
C PRO A 1013 -18.52 -20.66 58.02
N SER A 1014 -18.59 -21.99 58.17
CA SER A 1014 -19.65 -22.97 57.79
C SER A 1014 -20.84 -23.02 58.78
N SER A 1015 -21.86 -23.92 58.74
CA SER A 1015 -22.07 -25.22 58.06
C SER A 1015 -23.55 -25.71 58.10
N GLN A 1016 -23.94 -26.65 57.22
CA GLN A 1016 -24.86 -27.83 57.39
C GLN A 1016 -25.26 -28.34 55.98
N VAL A 1017 -24.90 -29.54 55.47
CA VAL A 1017 -25.07 -30.97 55.91
C VAL A 1017 -26.49 -31.50 55.62
N GLY A 1018 -26.72 -32.64 54.94
CA GLY A 1018 -25.85 -33.71 54.40
C GLY A 1018 -26.40 -34.26 53.05
N ASP A 1019 -26.41 -35.55 52.64
CA ASP A 1019 -25.73 -36.84 52.96
C ASP A 1019 -26.41 -37.94 52.07
N ILE A 1020 -25.94 -39.17 51.75
CA ILE A 1020 -24.64 -39.91 51.78
C ILE A 1020 -24.79 -41.25 50.97
N GLU A 1021 -23.70 -42.02 50.71
CA GLU A 1021 -23.60 -43.40 50.09
C GLU A 1021 -23.98 -43.59 48.59
N ASP A 1022 -23.30 -44.41 47.74
CA ASP A 1022 -21.89 -44.84 47.52
C ASP A 1022 -21.82 -45.52 46.10
N LEU A 1023 -20.79 -46.13 45.45
CA LEU A 1023 -19.36 -46.52 45.60
C LEU A 1023 -18.76 -46.51 44.14
N GLY A 1024 -17.62 -47.06 43.67
CA GLY A 1024 -16.52 -47.87 44.25
C GLY A 1024 -15.48 -48.42 43.24
N THR A 1025 -14.50 -47.60 42.83
CA THR A 1025 -13.12 -47.94 42.35
C THR A 1025 -12.80 -49.00 41.25
N VAL A 1026 -12.23 -48.52 40.13
CA VAL A 1026 -10.94 -48.90 39.44
C VAL A 1026 -10.45 -50.38 39.34
N LYS A 1027 -10.22 -50.89 38.10
CA LYS A 1027 -8.92 -51.47 37.60
C LYS A 1027 -8.91 -51.94 36.13
N ILE A 1028 -7.71 -52.24 35.60
CA ILE A 1028 -7.36 -52.59 34.19
C ILE A 1028 -7.04 -54.09 34.06
N PRO A 1029 -7.33 -54.73 32.91
CA PRO A 1029 -6.37 -55.67 32.30
C PRO A 1029 -6.26 -55.57 30.75
N GLN A 1030 -5.19 -56.17 30.19
CA GLN A 1030 -4.99 -56.41 28.75
C GLN A 1030 -5.40 -57.88 28.36
N PRO A 1031 -4.84 -58.54 27.32
CA PRO A 1031 -5.52 -58.79 26.05
C PRO A 1031 -5.81 -60.29 25.77
N LEU A 1032 -6.60 -60.61 24.74
CA LEU A 1032 -6.75 -61.99 24.23
C LEU A 1032 -7.18 -62.03 22.75
N VAL A 1033 -6.90 -63.17 22.08
CA VAL A 1033 -6.96 -63.42 20.62
C VAL A 1033 -7.22 -64.94 20.43
N PRO A 1034 -7.58 -65.45 19.22
CA PRO A 1034 -8.76 -65.22 18.39
C PRO A 1034 -9.74 -66.43 18.45
N ILE A 1035 -10.77 -66.46 17.60
CA ILE A 1035 -11.27 -67.72 16.96
C ILE A 1035 -11.85 -67.38 15.58
N ALA A 1036 -11.73 -68.31 14.63
CA ALA A 1036 -12.07 -68.10 13.22
C ALA A 1036 -13.38 -68.78 12.81
N ASN A 1037 -13.96 -68.37 11.68
CA ASN A 1037 -14.88 -69.19 10.92
C ASN A 1037 -14.68 -69.04 9.40
N LYS A 1038 -14.69 -70.16 8.67
CA LYS A 1038 -14.43 -70.20 7.23
C LYS A 1038 -15.73 -70.09 6.43
N ARG A 1039 -15.74 -69.31 5.35
CA ARG A 1039 -16.54 -69.62 4.14
C ARG A 1039 -15.69 -69.52 2.88
N LYS A 1040 -16.13 -70.22 1.83
CA LYS A 1040 -15.30 -70.66 0.69
C LYS A 1040 -15.53 -69.77 -0.54
N ARG A 1041 -14.48 -69.60 -1.36
CA ARG A 1041 -14.41 -68.70 -2.52
C ARG A 1041 -14.66 -69.46 -3.83
N ILE A 1042 -15.40 -68.85 -4.77
CA ILE A 1042 -15.37 -69.10 -6.22
C ILE A 1042 -15.75 -67.77 -6.95
N PRO A 1043 -15.43 -67.55 -8.25
CA PRO A 1043 -14.70 -66.32 -8.60
C PRO A 1043 -15.29 -65.48 -9.76
N ALA A 1044 -15.07 -64.16 -9.70
CA ALA A 1044 -15.15 -63.23 -10.83
C ALA A 1044 -13.71 -62.76 -11.18
N ALA A 1045 -13.07 -63.46 -12.13
CA ALA A 1045 -11.63 -63.38 -12.36
C ALA A 1045 -11.19 -62.61 -13.62
N GLN A 1046 -12.07 -61.77 -14.19
CA GLN A 1046 -11.76 -60.95 -15.38
C GLN A 1046 -11.91 -59.44 -15.10
N GLU A 1047 -13.05 -58.99 -14.55
CA GLU A 1047 -13.26 -57.56 -14.17
C GLU A 1047 -12.20 -57.03 -13.18
N SER A 1048 -11.66 -57.90 -12.33
CA SER A 1048 -10.69 -57.54 -11.29
C SER A 1048 -9.28 -57.23 -11.81
N GLN A 1049 -8.94 -57.60 -13.06
CA GLN A 1049 -7.66 -57.20 -13.67
C GLN A 1049 -7.72 -55.80 -14.28
N GLU A 1050 -8.78 -55.47 -15.04
CA GLU A 1050 -8.95 -54.13 -15.64
C GLU A 1050 -9.04 -53.04 -14.56
N LEU A 1051 -9.84 -53.27 -13.51
CA LEU A 1051 -9.92 -52.37 -12.34
C LEU A 1051 -8.58 -52.18 -11.61
N SER A 1052 -7.70 -53.19 -11.61
CA SER A 1052 -6.36 -53.05 -11.01
C SER A 1052 -5.42 -52.21 -11.88
N GLN A 1053 -5.49 -52.38 -13.21
CA GLN A 1053 -4.64 -51.65 -14.15
C GLN A 1053 -5.05 -50.18 -14.30
N ASP A 1054 -6.34 -49.85 -14.31
CA ASP A 1054 -6.80 -48.45 -14.34
C ASP A 1054 -6.48 -47.74 -12.99
N LEU A 1055 -6.42 -48.47 -11.87
CA LEU A 1055 -5.87 -47.93 -10.60
C LEU A 1055 -4.36 -47.67 -10.68
N GLU A 1056 -3.55 -48.62 -11.16
CA GLU A 1056 -2.10 -48.45 -11.31
C GLU A 1056 -1.76 -47.28 -12.26
N LEU A 1057 -2.53 -47.09 -13.34
CA LEU A 1057 -2.33 -45.97 -14.26
C LEU A 1057 -2.73 -44.61 -13.66
N SER A 1058 -3.55 -44.57 -12.61
CA SER A 1058 -4.00 -43.35 -11.93
C SER A 1058 -3.05 -42.82 -10.84
N GLN A 1059 -2.11 -43.63 -10.38
CA GLN A 1059 -1.21 -43.31 -9.25
C GLN A 1059 0.12 -42.69 -9.69
N SER A 1060 0.83 -42.08 -8.73
CA SER A 1060 2.16 -41.51 -8.97
C SER A 1060 3.21 -42.61 -9.12
N TRP A 1061 4.20 -42.40 -10.01
CA TRP A 1061 5.33 -43.31 -10.15
C TRP A 1061 6.12 -43.51 -8.84
N ARG A 1062 6.06 -42.57 -7.89
CA ARG A 1062 6.64 -42.72 -6.54
C ARG A 1062 5.84 -43.62 -5.61
N GLU A 1063 4.54 -43.75 -5.81
CA GLU A 1063 3.66 -44.64 -5.04
C GLU A 1063 3.79 -46.09 -5.57
N ILE A 1064 3.93 -46.24 -6.89
CA ILE A 1064 4.02 -47.53 -7.59
C ILE A 1064 5.43 -48.14 -7.52
N LEU A 1065 6.50 -47.32 -7.62
CA LEU A 1065 7.89 -47.80 -7.68
C LEU A 1065 8.69 -47.50 -6.40
N GLY A 1066 8.18 -46.65 -5.50
CA GLY A 1066 8.89 -46.19 -4.31
C GLY A 1066 9.88 -45.04 -4.59
N PRO A 1067 10.77 -44.72 -3.62
CA PRO A 1067 11.81 -43.71 -3.80
C PRO A 1067 12.87 -44.17 -4.82
N PRO A 1068 13.41 -43.27 -5.66
CA PRO A 1068 14.46 -43.62 -6.60
C PRO A 1068 15.76 -44.00 -5.86
N PRO A 1069 16.51 -45.01 -6.32
CA PRO A 1069 17.86 -45.27 -5.83
C PRO A 1069 18.80 -44.10 -6.20
N PRO A 1070 19.88 -43.87 -5.44
CA PRO A 1070 20.95 -42.97 -5.86
C PRO A 1070 21.65 -43.49 -7.13
N LEU A 1071 22.34 -42.61 -7.84
CA LEU A 1071 23.05 -42.94 -9.08
C LEU A 1071 24.19 -43.97 -8.85
N GLY A 1072 24.82 -43.91 -7.68
CA GLY A 1072 25.96 -44.76 -7.30
C GLY A 1072 27.28 -44.31 -7.92
N THR A 1073 28.32 -45.14 -7.76
CA THR A 1073 29.62 -44.97 -8.44
C THR A 1073 30.08 -46.26 -9.12
N THR A 1074 29.56 -47.42 -8.70
CA THR A 1074 29.85 -48.73 -9.30
C THR A 1074 28.98 -49.02 -10.52
N LYS A 1075 29.39 -50.02 -11.32
CA LYS A 1075 28.63 -50.48 -12.49
C LYS A 1075 27.33 -51.18 -12.11
N GLU A 1076 27.31 -51.89 -10.98
CA GLU A 1076 26.08 -52.53 -10.48
C GLU A 1076 25.04 -51.52 -9.99
N GLU A 1077 25.44 -50.48 -9.24
CA GLU A 1077 24.53 -49.42 -8.80
C GLU A 1077 23.93 -48.66 -9.98
N HIS A 1078 24.75 -48.27 -10.97
CA HIS A 1078 24.25 -47.66 -12.21
C HIS A 1078 23.23 -48.54 -12.93
N LEU A 1079 23.39 -49.88 -12.91
CA LEU A 1079 22.41 -50.81 -13.49
C LEU A 1079 21.12 -50.91 -12.67
N VAL A 1080 21.18 -50.78 -11.34
CA VAL A 1080 19.99 -50.69 -10.49
C VAL A 1080 19.24 -49.37 -10.74
N TRP A 1081 19.97 -48.25 -10.80
CA TRP A 1081 19.43 -46.94 -11.16
C TRP A 1081 18.77 -46.94 -12.54
N LEU A 1082 19.46 -47.48 -13.56
CA LEU A 1082 18.95 -47.53 -14.92
C LEU A 1082 17.69 -48.41 -15.02
N ARG A 1083 17.64 -49.56 -14.34
CA ARG A 1083 16.44 -50.43 -14.28
C ARG A 1083 15.25 -49.74 -13.60
N PHE A 1084 15.48 -48.97 -12.54
CA PHE A 1084 14.43 -48.17 -11.91
C PHE A 1084 13.91 -47.09 -12.87
N HIS A 1085 14.82 -46.34 -13.49
CA HIS A 1085 14.47 -45.26 -14.42
C HIS A 1085 13.79 -45.77 -15.70
N GLN A 1086 14.20 -46.92 -16.24
CA GLN A 1086 13.51 -47.60 -17.34
C GLN A 1086 12.06 -47.93 -16.99
N LYS A 1087 11.80 -48.57 -15.83
CA LYS A 1087 10.42 -48.85 -15.36
C LYS A 1087 9.60 -47.57 -15.18
N LYS A 1088 10.22 -46.52 -14.63
CA LYS A 1088 9.58 -45.20 -14.49
C LYS A 1088 9.21 -44.61 -15.86
N TRP A 1089 10.13 -44.62 -16.82
CA TRP A 1089 9.87 -44.09 -18.17
C TRP A 1089 8.81 -44.90 -18.91
N GLU A 1090 8.82 -46.23 -18.78
CA GLU A 1090 7.80 -47.11 -19.37
C GLU A 1090 6.41 -46.82 -18.80
N LEU A 1091 6.29 -46.71 -17.46
CA LEU A 1091 5.05 -46.31 -16.79
C LEU A 1091 4.58 -44.92 -17.26
N GLN A 1092 5.49 -43.94 -17.33
CA GLN A 1092 5.20 -42.59 -17.84
C GLN A 1092 4.90 -42.55 -19.36
N ALA A 1093 5.31 -43.56 -20.13
CA ALA A 1093 4.96 -43.70 -21.54
C ALA A 1093 3.55 -44.29 -21.70
N ARG A 1094 3.21 -45.34 -20.94
CA ARG A 1094 1.85 -45.90 -20.87
C ARG A 1094 0.83 -44.85 -20.40
N GLN A 1095 1.14 -44.13 -19.31
CA GLN A 1095 0.31 -43.02 -18.81
C GLN A 1095 0.12 -41.88 -19.85
N ARG A 1096 1.07 -41.66 -20.76
CA ARG A 1096 0.92 -40.69 -21.88
C ARG A 1096 0.07 -41.26 -23.02
N GLN A 1097 0.30 -42.51 -23.42
CA GLN A 1097 -0.49 -43.17 -24.47
C GLN A 1097 -1.97 -43.31 -24.10
N GLU A 1098 -2.28 -43.70 -22.86
CA GLU A 1098 -3.68 -43.89 -22.43
C GLU A 1098 -4.44 -42.55 -22.27
N ARG A 1099 -3.74 -41.46 -21.92
CA ARG A 1099 -4.29 -40.09 -22.00
C ARG A 1099 -4.58 -39.69 -23.46
N CYS A 1100 -3.66 -39.93 -24.39
CA CYS A 1100 -3.89 -39.67 -25.81
C CYS A 1100 -5.05 -40.50 -26.40
N LYS A 1101 -5.25 -41.74 -25.96
CA LYS A 1101 -6.42 -42.55 -26.33
C LYS A 1101 -7.72 -41.98 -25.76
N ARG A 1102 -7.79 -41.69 -24.45
CA ARG A 1102 -9.00 -41.13 -23.81
C ARG A 1102 -9.41 -39.80 -24.47
N ARG A 1103 -8.44 -38.93 -24.80
CA ARG A 1103 -8.69 -37.68 -25.54
C ARG A 1103 -9.35 -37.90 -26.91
N ARG A 1104 -8.98 -38.96 -27.64
CA ARG A 1104 -9.60 -39.36 -28.93
C ARG A 1104 -10.97 -40.04 -28.81
N LEU A 1105 -11.48 -40.24 -27.60
CA LEU A 1105 -12.78 -40.88 -27.34
C LEU A 1105 -13.82 -39.93 -26.73
N GLU A 1106 -13.39 -38.76 -26.23
CA GLU A 1106 -14.29 -37.72 -25.69
C GLU A 1106 -14.58 -36.62 -26.73
N ASP A 1107 -13.64 -36.28 -27.63
CA ASP A 1107 -13.89 -35.41 -28.78
C ASP A 1107 -14.62 -36.17 -29.90
N GLY A 1108 -15.95 -36.05 -29.95
CA GLY A 1108 -16.82 -36.64 -30.96
C GLY A 1108 -16.76 -35.98 -32.35
N GLY A 1109 -15.58 -35.59 -32.82
CA GLY A 1109 -15.36 -34.89 -34.09
C GLY A 1109 -14.43 -35.65 -35.04
N MET A 1110 -14.88 -35.89 -36.27
CA MET A 1110 -14.08 -36.56 -37.30
C MET A 1110 -13.10 -35.57 -37.95
N VAL A 1111 -11.88 -35.49 -37.42
CA VAL A 1111 -10.81 -34.62 -37.94
C VAL A 1111 -9.71 -35.46 -38.59
N THR A 1112 -9.49 -35.23 -39.88
CA THR A 1112 -8.46 -35.89 -40.68
C THR A 1112 -7.11 -35.18 -40.50
N GLY A 1113 -6.06 -35.91 -40.12
CA GLY A 1113 -4.73 -35.31 -39.90
C GLY A 1113 -3.80 -36.14 -39.00
N GLY A 1114 -2.91 -36.93 -39.62
CA GLY A 1114 -1.98 -37.81 -38.91
C GLY A 1114 -0.75 -37.11 -38.30
N GLY A 1115 -0.91 -36.45 -37.14
CA GLY A 1115 0.23 -35.91 -36.37
C GLY A 1115 1.07 -37.00 -35.69
N VAL A 1116 2.31 -37.21 -36.15
CA VAL A 1116 3.24 -38.22 -35.59
C VAL A 1116 4.02 -37.65 -34.40
N VAL A 1117 3.80 -38.22 -33.21
CA VAL A 1117 4.67 -37.98 -32.04
C VAL A 1117 6.02 -38.68 -32.26
N ARG A 1118 7.13 -37.96 -32.08
CA ARG A 1118 8.49 -38.52 -32.01
C ARG A 1118 9.27 -37.94 -30.83
N ASP A 1119 10.12 -38.78 -30.26
CA ASP A 1119 11.00 -38.42 -29.13
C ASP A 1119 12.08 -37.40 -29.51
N ALA A 1120 12.56 -36.67 -28.51
CA ALA A 1120 13.61 -35.69 -28.64
C ALA A 1120 15.02 -36.30 -28.49
N LEU A 1121 15.93 -35.91 -29.36
CA LEU A 1121 17.38 -35.86 -29.10
C LEU A 1121 18.00 -34.69 -29.88
N SER A 1122 19.13 -34.17 -29.42
CA SER A 1122 19.53 -32.78 -29.68
C SER A 1122 20.22 -32.53 -31.04
N LYS A 1123 19.65 -31.59 -31.82
CA LYS A 1123 20.29 -30.39 -32.43
C LYS A 1123 19.40 -29.80 -33.55
N GLY A 1124 18.92 -28.57 -33.36
CA GLY A 1124 18.38 -27.73 -34.45
C GLY A 1124 16.99 -28.09 -35.01
N LEU A 1125 15.95 -28.12 -34.17
CA LEU A 1125 14.57 -28.46 -34.58
C LEU A 1125 14.05 -27.55 -35.72
N GLY A 1126 14.26 -26.22 -35.62
CA GLY A 1126 13.84 -25.26 -36.65
C GLY A 1126 14.49 -25.50 -38.03
N SER A 1127 15.74 -25.99 -38.07
CA SER A 1127 16.40 -26.36 -39.33
C SER A 1127 15.73 -27.56 -40.00
N TYR A 1128 15.31 -28.55 -39.21
CA TYR A 1128 14.55 -29.70 -39.70
C TYR A 1128 13.16 -29.27 -40.19
N LEU A 1129 12.42 -28.50 -39.38
CA LEU A 1129 11.07 -28.03 -39.72
C LEU A 1129 11.06 -27.13 -40.96
N ARG A 1130 11.99 -26.18 -41.12
CA ARG A 1130 12.11 -25.36 -42.35
C ARG A 1130 12.42 -26.19 -43.60
N ARG A 1131 13.17 -27.30 -43.45
CA ARG A 1131 13.38 -28.29 -44.53
C ARG A 1131 12.10 -29.05 -44.87
N THR A 1132 11.33 -29.48 -43.86
CA THR A 1132 10.06 -30.18 -44.07
C THR A 1132 8.99 -29.26 -44.65
N ALA A 1133 8.89 -28.02 -44.21
CA ALA A 1133 7.95 -27.02 -44.72
C ALA A 1133 8.16 -26.73 -46.22
N ARG A 1134 9.41 -26.54 -46.67
CA ARG A 1134 9.73 -26.45 -48.11
C ARG A 1134 9.30 -27.71 -48.86
N SER A 1135 9.60 -28.90 -48.32
CA SER A 1135 9.16 -30.17 -48.91
C SER A 1135 7.63 -30.37 -48.95
N ILE A 1136 6.85 -29.66 -48.15
CA ILE A 1136 5.38 -29.75 -48.15
C ILE A 1136 4.77 -28.90 -49.27
N LEU A 1137 5.37 -27.74 -49.59
CA LEU A 1137 4.94 -26.88 -50.72
C LEU A 1137 5.10 -27.57 -52.08
N ASP A 1138 6.11 -28.43 -52.23
CA ASP A 1138 6.38 -29.17 -53.47
C ASP A 1138 5.57 -30.48 -53.63
N LEU A 1139 4.73 -30.85 -52.65
CA LEU A 1139 4.01 -32.14 -52.62
C LEU A 1139 2.50 -31.99 -52.87
N PRO A 1140 1.98 -32.38 -54.06
CA PRO A 1140 0.54 -32.46 -54.28
C PRO A 1140 -0.09 -33.55 -53.40
N TRP A 1141 -1.30 -33.31 -52.89
CA TRP A 1141 -2.03 -34.26 -52.05
C TRP A 1141 -2.28 -35.58 -52.80
N GLN A 1142 -1.75 -36.69 -52.28
CA GLN A 1142 -1.81 -38.00 -52.95
C GLN A 1142 -2.97 -38.88 -52.49
N ILE A 1143 -3.36 -38.79 -51.21
CA ILE A 1143 -4.46 -39.55 -50.61
C ILE A 1143 -5.16 -38.65 -49.58
N VAL A 1144 -6.49 -38.50 -49.69
CA VAL A 1144 -7.32 -38.00 -48.58
C VAL A 1144 -7.70 -39.21 -47.73
N GLN A 1145 -7.15 -39.29 -46.52
CA GLN A 1145 -7.45 -40.35 -45.57
C GLN A 1145 -8.46 -39.84 -44.54
N VAL A 1146 -9.60 -40.52 -44.44
CA VAL A 1146 -10.71 -40.24 -43.51
C VAL A 1146 -10.53 -41.01 -42.22
#